data_AF-A0A640MK58-F1
#
_entry.id   AF-A0A640MK58-F1
#
_cell.length_a   1.000
_cell.length_b   1.000
_cell.length_c   1.000
_cell.angle_alpha   90.00
_cell.angle_beta   90.00
_cell.angle_gamma   90.00
#
_symmetry.space_group_name_H-M   'P 1'
#
loop_
_entity.id
_entity.type
_entity.pdbx_description
1 polymer ?
#
loop_
_entity_poly.entity_id
_entity_poly.type
_entity_poly.pdbx_seq_one_letter_code
_entity_poly.pdbx_strand_id
1 'polypeptide(L)'
;MKKAAIMGWWYNQNYGSILTYYALNKYVQNKGYETVMIDGPLGYKNRSNFRAWMPLAYNFFKKNNMPYTEQLTKETLPTLNDLENLDTFILGSDQMWNPWNGWVDDDDFLDFVYPRNKTIAYSVSLGKADTSKYDPKWVANRKKDITQFNHVSMREDFSVQIMKDIFQEEVIQALDPTYLVERSEYDSLADQATFKRQESGDYMAVFFLDINKEKVRVALAIAEKLGLKLVVLPNPLKGRELAKKTFPNTVEYVSEDTPENFLSVYREAKYIITDSFHGTVFATIFQKPFSIFYNEQRGIDRFNSLMNLFELGETRRVYEQNTKQEIEENKNISLALDYQKTAGKIAREKEISDKWLTDALTSKFSPDEDEVYDEFRRYIINKPLDFYRAKTTVPISAAIVLSPNGTIKNSNPNESFWKLTDKELIFMNNHREVTTRFNREKFKGKETFSPFRIVGKYVKDEKIEHVMYLHPIQKPKPKPKQGTEKKALAIPENLLTRKQLIMKIVQNERIRSWKQDLLEELPDLELFVGRELKEYASNFVGGPADLLIFPKTIEEVALIVKYAKNNQIPLTVIGKGSNILVRDGGIRGITLNMTALNYRKITGNVLTVSAGASLIETSYYLLEHLKCGLEWADNIPGTIGGAVYMNAGTVKDINSMFLEATIVDENGEIKVLNKEDVQFSHRYSSFMDHPEWIILETKLQISEGNLENMVNDMVGTVEIRERMHPLTHPNHGSTFTWGRAPRLIQQAGLVGTRIGGVKVSEKHPGFFINVEQASAQDYEALIYLIIAKVYEFSGFLLKPEVRILGANMWEASLTFK
;
A
#
# COMPACT_ATOMS: atom_id res chain seq x y z
N MET A 1 -25.91 28.35 4.49
CA MET A 1 -26.34 27.25 5.38
C MET A 1 -25.08 26.48 5.77
N LYS A 2 -24.93 26.00 7.02
CA LYS A 2 -23.73 25.22 7.38
C LYS A 2 -23.73 23.89 6.65
N LYS A 3 -22.57 23.42 6.18
CA LYS A 3 -22.44 22.16 5.46
C LYS A 3 -21.61 21.16 6.27
N ALA A 4 -22.06 19.91 6.30
CA ALA A 4 -21.36 18.80 6.92
C ALA A 4 -21.11 17.67 5.90
N ALA A 5 -19.89 17.14 5.90
CA ALA A 5 -19.53 16.00 5.07
C ALA A 5 -19.56 14.72 5.90
N ILE A 6 -20.21 13.66 5.41
CA ILE A 6 -20.35 12.38 6.12
C ILE A 6 -19.56 11.31 5.38
N MET A 7 -18.59 10.71 6.06
CA MET A 7 -17.78 9.61 5.53
C MET A 7 -18.16 8.29 6.16
N GLY A 8 -18.13 7.23 5.35
CA GLY A 8 -18.21 5.85 5.80
C GLY A 8 -18.66 4.93 4.67
N TRP A 9 -18.95 3.67 4.97
CA TRP A 9 -19.26 2.66 3.95
C TRP A 9 -20.71 2.66 3.47
N TRP A 10 -21.32 3.85 3.33
CA TRP A 10 -22.71 4.02 2.88
C TRP A 10 -22.98 3.44 1.49
N TYR A 11 -21.95 3.32 0.66
CA TYR A 11 -21.98 2.80 -0.70
C TYR A 11 -21.99 1.25 -0.81
N ASN A 12 -22.06 0.51 0.32
CA ASN A 12 -22.13 -0.95 0.32
C ASN A 12 -23.51 -1.49 -0.11
N GLN A 13 -23.55 -2.67 -0.74
CA GLN A 13 -24.79 -3.43 -0.95
C GLN A 13 -25.24 -4.15 0.34
N ASN A 14 -25.64 -3.39 1.36
CA ASN A 14 -26.08 -3.91 2.65
C ASN A 14 -27.16 -3.00 3.24
N TYR A 15 -28.35 -3.56 3.55
CA TYR A 15 -29.47 -2.78 4.10
C TYR A 15 -29.11 -2.02 5.38
N GLY A 16 -28.41 -2.68 6.31
CA GLY A 16 -28.01 -2.10 7.58
C GLY A 16 -27.09 -0.90 7.40
N SER A 17 -26.06 -1.05 6.55
CA SER A 17 -25.15 0.05 6.24
C SER A 17 -25.90 1.22 5.60
N ILE A 18 -26.68 0.97 4.53
CA ILE A 18 -27.45 2.02 3.83
C ILE A 18 -28.37 2.79 4.79
N LEU A 19 -29.14 2.07 5.62
CA LEU A 19 -30.10 2.69 6.54
C LEU A 19 -29.43 3.41 7.72
N THR A 20 -28.23 2.97 8.13
CA THR A 20 -27.42 3.67 9.14
C THR A 20 -27.01 5.05 8.63
N TYR A 21 -26.48 5.14 7.41
CA TYR A 21 -26.06 6.42 6.84
C TYR A 21 -27.24 7.28 6.39
N TYR A 22 -28.38 6.69 5.99
CA TYR A 22 -29.63 7.42 5.82
C TYR A 22 -30.04 8.13 7.11
N ALA A 23 -30.04 7.40 8.24
CA ALA A 23 -30.45 7.94 9.53
C ALA A 23 -29.49 9.02 10.04
N LEU A 24 -28.17 8.80 9.94
CA LEU A 24 -27.16 9.80 10.30
C LEU A 24 -27.31 11.07 9.45
N ASN A 25 -27.49 10.90 8.13
CA ASN A 25 -27.66 12.02 7.21
C ASN A 25 -28.95 12.81 7.54
N LYS A 26 -30.10 12.13 7.69
CA LYS A 26 -31.36 12.78 8.09
C LYS A 26 -31.25 13.49 9.42
N TYR A 27 -30.62 12.87 10.41
CA TYR A 27 -30.44 13.50 11.72
C TYR A 27 -29.65 14.81 11.61
N VAL A 28 -28.52 14.81 10.88
CA VAL A 28 -27.70 16.01 10.67
C VAL A 28 -28.46 17.09 9.88
N GLN A 29 -29.24 16.70 8.86
CA GLN A 29 -30.13 17.60 8.13
C GLN A 29 -31.18 18.24 9.04
N ASN A 30 -31.80 17.46 9.92
CA ASN A 30 -32.80 17.94 10.88
C ASN A 30 -32.22 18.93 11.91
N LYS A 31 -30.90 18.91 12.13
CA LYS A 31 -30.18 19.91 12.95
C LYS A 31 -29.77 21.15 12.15
N GLY A 32 -30.21 21.29 10.89
CA GLY A 32 -30.05 22.50 10.08
C GLY A 32 -28.80 22.55 9.20
N TYR A 33 -28.14 21.41 8.96
CA TYR A 33 -26.97 21.32 8.09
C TYR A 33 -27.36 20.85 6.68
N GLU A 34 -26.76 21.44 5.67
CA GLU A 34 -26.67 20.80 4.36
C GLU A 34 -25.67 19.65 4.47
N THR A 35 -26.01 18.46 3.98
CA THR A 35 -25.13 17.29 4.08
C THR A 35 -24.59 16.91 2.71
N VAL A 36 -23.37 16.38 2.67
CA VAL A 36 -22.82 15.69 1.49
C VAL A 36 -22.13 14.41 1.95
N MET A 37 -22.46 13.27 1.37
CA MET A 37 -21.76 12.02 1.70
C MET A 37 -20.48 11.92 0.88
N ILE A 38 -19.38 11.56 1.53
CA ILE A 38 -18.08 11.36 0.88
C ILE A 38 -18.08 9.96 0.28
N ASP A 39 -17.99 9.88 -1.05
CA ASP A 39 -17.84 8.62 -1.78
C ASP A 39 -16.50 7.94 -1.45
N GLY A 40 -16.44 6.61 -1.54
CA GLY A 40 -15.27 5.82 -1.16
C GLY A 40 -14.06 6.16 -2.03
N PRO A 41 -13.01 6.80 -1.48
CA PRO A 41 -11.95 7.37 -2.30
C PRO A 41 -11.07 6.30 -2.96
N LEU A 42 -10.61 6.60 -4.18
CA LEU A 42 -9.67 5.79 -4.95
C LEU A 42 -8.25 5.90 -4.38
N GLY A 43 -7.43 4.86 -4.59
CA GLY A 43 -6.01 4.85 -4.19
C GLY A 43 -5.73 4.18 -2.83
N TYR A 44 -6.78 3.82 -2.10
CA TYR A 44 -6.73 3.02 -0.87
C TYR A 44 -6.94 1.52 -1.16
N LYS A 45 -6.47 0.65 -0.25
CA LYS A 45 -6.48 -0.80 -0.48
C LYS A 45 -7.93 -1.31 -0.59
N ASN A 46 -8.20 -2.19 -1.56
CA ASN A 46 -9.53 -2.79 -1.78
C ASN A 46 -10.65 -1.78 -2.16
N ARG A 47 -10.31 -0.55 -2.57
CA ARG A 47 -11.29 0.48 -2.99
C ARG A 47 -11.16 0.79 -4.49
N SER A 48 -12.04 0.21 -5.32
CA SER A 48 -12.13 0.55 -6.76
C SER A 48 -13.54 0.30 -7.34
N ASN A 49 -14.01 1.21 -8.19
CA ASN A 49 -15.21 1.07 -9.02
C ASN A 49 -16.53 0.67 -8.30
N PHE A 50 -16.77 1.16 -7.08
CA PHE A 50 -17.97 0.84 -6.29
C PHE A 50 -19.27 1.19 -6.99
N ARG A 51 -19.35 2.32 -7.70
CA ARG A 51 -20.56 2.74 -8.44
C ARG A 51 -21.03 1.70 -9.46
N ALA A 52 -20.11 1.03 -10.14
CA ALA A 52 -20.43 0.02 -11.14
C ALA A 52 -20.82 -1.33 -10.51
N TRP A 53 -20.21 -1.69 -9.37
CA TRP A 53 -20.37 -3.01 -8.75
C TRP A 53 -21.45 -3.04 -7.66
N MET A 54 -21.81 -1.88 -7.10
CA MET A 54 -22.69 -1.73 -5.94
C MET A 54 -23.75 -0.63 -6.13
N PRO A 55 -24.58 -0.68 -7.20
CA PRO A 55 -25.47 0.43 -7.55
C PRO A 55 -26.61 0.68 -6.55
N LEU A 56 -26.97 -0.31 -5.72
CA LEU A 56 -28.12 -0.24 -4.80
C LEU A 56 -28.08 1.00 -3.89
N ALA A 57 -26.97 1.23 -3.20
CA ALA A 57 -26.82 2.36 -2.30
C ALA A 57 -26.92 3.69 -3.04
N TYR A 58 -26.19 3.86 -4.14
CA TYR A 58 -26.20 5.09 -4.94
C TYR A 58 -27.60 5.43 -5.46
N ASN A 59 -28.34 4.42 -5.93
CA ASN A 59 -29.72 4.59 -6.38
C ASN A 59 -30.63 5.01 -5.23
N PHE A 60 -30.50 4.38 -4.05
CA PHE A 60 -31.28 4.73 -2.87
C PHE A 60 -31.03 6.17 -2.41
N PHE A 61 -29.76 6.59 -2.27
CA PHE A 61 -29.43 7.95 -1.82
C PHE A 61 -29.81 9.01 -2.86
N LYS A 62 -29.64 8.72 -4.15
CA LYS A 62 -30.11 9.60 -5.23
C LYS A 62 -31.64 9.77 -5.20
N LYS A 63 -32.39 8.68 -5.04
CA LYS A 63 -33.87 8.71 -4.93
C LYS A 63 -34.34 9.54 -3.74
N ASN A 64 -33.59 9.52 -2.63
CA ASN A 64 -33.93 10.21 -1.39
C ASN A 64 -33.33 11.63 -1.28
N ASN A 65 -32.84 12.21 -2.39
CA ASN A 65 -32.26 13.56 -2.45
C ASN A 65 -31.12 13.78 -1.43
N MET A 66 -30.27 12.77 -1.24
CA MET A 66 -29.08 12.86 -0.39
C MET A 66 -27.83 12.91 -1.27
N PRO A 67 -27.21 14.09 -1.44
CA PRO A 67 -26.10 14.24 -2.36
C PRO A 67 -24.84 13.54 -1.83
N TYR A 68 -24.01 13.09 -2.75
CA TYR A 68 -22.71 12.51 -2.48
C TYR A 68 -21.67 13.07 -3.46
N THR A 69 -20.41 13.06 -3.05
CA THR A 69 -19.29 13.58 -3.86
C THR A 69 -19.06 12.71 -5.09
N GLU A 70 -18.33 13.23 -6.09
CA GLU A 70 -17.63 12.36 -7.03
C GLU A 70 -16.66 11.43 -6.30
N GLN A 71 -16.26 10.32 -6.96
CA GLN A 71 -15.28 9.40 -6.37
C GLN A 71 -13.87 10.01 -6.45
N LEU A 72 -13.48 10.73 -5.39
CA LEU A 72 -12.18 11.39 -5.28
C LEU A 72 -11.04 10.37 -5.11
N THR A 73 -9.81 10.78 -5.39
CA THR A 73 -8.60 10.00 -5.10
C THR A 73 -8.00 10.41 -3.76
N LYS A 74 -7.09 9.60 -3.18
CA LYS A 74 -6.30 9.97 -1.98
C LYS A 74 -5.67 11.37 -2.09
N GLU A 75 -5.23 11.76 -3.29
CA GLU A 75 -4.60 13.05 -3.55
C GLU A 75 -5.59 14.22 -3.66
N THR A 76 -6.81 13.94 -4.12
CA THR A 76 -7.84 14.97 -4.34
C THR A 76 -8.86 15.04 -3.20
N LEU A 77 -8.93 14.04 -2.32
CA LEU A 77 -9.78 14.03 -1.13
C LEU A 77 -9.60 15.27 -0.22
N PRO A 78 -8.37 15.80 0.00
CA PRO A 78 -8.19 17.03 0.77
C PRO A 78 -8.85 18.28 0.18
N THR A 79 -9.24 18.29 -1.10
CA THR A 79 -9.93 19.43 -1.73
C THR A 79 -11.33 19.67 -1.13
N LEU A 80 -11.90 18.66 -0.45
CA LEU A 80 -13.17 18.81 0.27
C LEU A 80 -13.09 19.89 1.36
N ASN A 81 -11.91 20.11 1.95
CA ASN A 81 -11.71 21.14 2.98
C ASN A 81 -11.89 22.58 2.48
N ASP A 82 -11.95 22.77 1.16
CA ASP A 82 -12.08 24.08 0.52
C ASP A 82 -13.49 24.29 -0.06
N LEU A 83 -14.42 23.33 0.15
CA LEU A 83 -15.82 23.51 -0.24
C LEU A 83 -16.48 24.61 0.59
N GLU A 84 -17.24 25.46 -0.10
CA GLU A 84 -17.89 26.60 0.53
C GLU A 84 -18.84 26.16 1.66
N ASN A 85 -18.71 26.80 2.82
CA ASN A 85 -19.50 26.55 4.02
C ASN A 85 -19.38 25.13 4.62
N LEU A 86 -18.42 24.30 4.16
CA LEU A 86 -18.11 22.99 4.74
C LEU A 86 -17.04 23.13 5.83
N ASP A 87 -17.45 23.03 7.08
CA ASP A 87 -16.57 23.15 8.25
C ASP A 87 -16.59 21.92 9.16
N THR A 88 -17.43 20.92 8.87
CA THR A 88 -17.67 19.76 9.74
C THR A 88 -17.59 18.46 8.94
N PHE A 89 -16.75 17.53 9.39
CA PHE A 89 -16.55 16.19 8.83
C PHE A 89 -16.93 15.14 9.87
N ILE A 90 -17.79 14.20 9.48
CA ILE A 90 -18.37 13.19 10.36
C ILE A 90 -18.00 11.81 9.84
N LEU A 91 -17.31 11.02 10.64
CA LEU A 91 -17.12 9.59 10.42
C LEU A 91 -18.30 8.83 11.02
N GLY A 92 -18.97 8.01 10.20
CA GLY A 92 -20.17 7.27 10.60
C GLY A 92 -19.93 6.01 11.44
N SER A 93 -21.04 5.38 11.82
CA SER A 93 -21.12 4.40 12.92
C SER A 93 -20.74 2.94 12.59
N ASP A 94 -20.50 2.61 11.32
CA ASP A 94 -20.22 1.22 10.92
C ASP A 94 -18.88 0.70 11.52
N GLN A 95 -18.42 -0.48 11.12
CA GLN A 95 -17.16 -1.07 11.57
C GLN A 95 -15.89 -0.34 11.05
N MET A 96 -15.92 1.00 11.02
CA MET A 96 -14.91 1.88 10.41
C MET A 96 -13.52 1.72 11.03
N TRP A 97 -13.41 1.30 12.30
CA TRP A 97 -12.13 1.10 13.00
C TRP A 97 -11.87 -0.36 13.39
N ASN A 98 -12.52 -1.32 12.72
CA ASN A 98 -12.30 -2.76 12.97
C ASN A 98 -10.97 -3.25 12.32
N PRO A 99 -9.93 -3.62 13.09
CA PRO A 99 -8.63 -4.03 12.52
C PRO A 99 -8.65 -5.42 11.85
N TRP A 100 -9.74 -6.18 12.00
CA TRP A 100 -9.97 -7.39 11.20
C TRP A 100 -10.54 -7.11 9.82
N ASN A 101 -11.07 -5.91 9.60
CA ASN A 101 -11.52 -5.52 8.29
C ASN A 101 -10.35 -4.96 7.46
N GLY A 102 -10.00 -5.65 6.38
CA GLY A 102 -8.92 -5.25 5.48
C GLY A 102 -9.21 -3.99 4.64
N TRP A 103 -10.32 -3.31 4.89
CA TRP A 103 -10.72 -2.07 4.24
C TRP A 103 -10.40 -0.83 5.07
N VAL A 104 -10.07 -0.98 6.36
CA VAL A 104 -9.70 0.14 7.24
C VAL A 104 -8.34 0.70 6.80
N ASP A 105 -8.32 1.99 6.46
CA ASP A 105 -7.14 2.73 5.97
C ASP A 105 -7.12 4.14 6.59
N ASP A 106 -6.13 4.97 6.23
CA ASP A 106 -5.88 6.26 6.91
C ASP A 106 -7.05 7.26 6.79
N ASP A 107 -7.81 7.21 5.70
CA ASP A 107 -8.97 8.10 5.47
C ASP A 107 -10.14 7.79 6.41
N ASP A 108 -10.26 6.56 6.91
CA ASP A 108 -11.25 6.21 7.93
C ASP A 108 -10.93 6.86 9.29
N PHE A 109 -9.80 7.55 9.42
CA PHE A 109 -9.47 8.41 10.55
C PHE A 109 -9.52 9.90 10.18
N LEU A 110 -10.13 10.25 9.03
CA LEU A 110 -10.24 11.61 8.52
C LEU A 110 -8.88 12.33 8.40
N ASP A 111 -7.82 11.60 8.05
CA ASP A 111 -6.44 12.11 7.96
C ASP A 111 -6.25 13.28 6.96
N PHE A 112 -7.17 13.40 6.01
CA PHE A 112 -7.21 14.45 5.00
C PHE A 112 -7.89 15.74 5.48
N VAL A 113 -8.57 15.73 6.62
CA VAL A 113 -9.32 16.88 7.14
C VAL A 113 -8.37 17.87 7.80
N TYR A 114 -8.49 19.15 7.44
CA TYR A 114 -7.64 20.21 7.98
C TYR A 114 -8.10 20.56 9.40
N PRO A 115 -7.18 20.74 10.37
CA PRO A 115 -7.44 21.18 11.74
C PRO A 115 -8.32 22.41 11.94
N ARG A 116 -8.55 23.24 10.91
CA ARG A 116 -9.54 24.33 10.97
C ARG A 116 -10.99 23.84 10.89
N ASN A 117 -11.18 22.60 10.46
CA ASN A 117 -12.47 21.95 10.29
C ASN A 117 -12.70 20.99 11.45
N LYS A 118 -13.96 20.90 11.86
CA LYS A 118 -14.41 20.03 12.93
C LYS A 118 -14.46 18.58 12.47
N THR A 119 -13.94 17.66 13.27
CA THR A 119 -14.00 16.21 13.05
C THR A 119 -14.81 15.52 14.16
N ILE A 120 -15.78 14.70 13.76
CA ILE A 120 -16.65 13.95 14.68
C ILE A 120 -16.63 12.48 14.27
N ALA A 121 -16.23 11.59 15.16
CA ALA A 121 -16.46 10.15 15.04
C ALA A 121 -17.71 9.79 15.85
N TYR A 122 -18.81 9.46 15.18
CA TYR A 122 -20.07 9.20 15.84
C TYR A 122 -20.41 7.70 15.86
N SER A 123 -20.54 7.14 17.07
CA SER A 123 -20.94 5.76 17.32
C SER A 123 -20.12 4.75 16.51
N VAL A 124 -18.80 4.94 16.39
CA VAL A 124 -17.92 4.06 15.60
C VAL A 124 -17.81 2.68 16.27
N SER A 125 -17.57 1.63 15.48
CA SER A 125 -17.45 0.26 15.98
C SER A 125 -16.08 -0.36 15.70
N LEU A 126 -15.47 -0.95 16.73
CA LEU A 126 -14.25 -1.79 16.60
C LEU A 126 -14.55 -3.23 16.18
N GLY A 127 -15.82 -3.64 16.17
CA GLY A 127 -16.29 -4.88 15.56
C GLY A 127 -16.29 -6.11 16.47
N LYS A 128 -15.29 -6.26 17.36
CA LYS A 128 -15.23 -7.33 18.38
C LYS A 128 -14.28 -6.96 19.53
N ALA A 129 -14.42 -7.65 20.67
CA ALA A 129 -13.64 -7.41 21.88
C ALA A 129 -12.24 -8.05 21.85
N ASP A 130 -11.98 -8.95 20.90
CA ASP A 130 -10.64 -9.50 20.61
C ASP A 130 -9.63 -8.36 20.45
N THR A 131 -8.47 -8.48 21.10
CA THR A 131 -7.38 -7.49 21.06
C THR A 131 -6.09 -8.03 20.43
N SER A 132 -6.11 -9.23 19.85
CA SER A 132 -4.91 -9.90 19.31
C SER A 132 -4.23 -9.17 18.14
N LYS A 133 -4.92 -8.27 17.44
CA LYS A 133 -4.35 -7.42 16.37
C LYS A 133 -3.81 -6.07 16.83
N TYR A 134 -3.94 -5.73 18.11
CA TYR A 134 -3.54 -4.44 18.65
C TYR A 134 -2.07 -4.49 19.10
N ASP A 135 -1.14 -4.64 18.14
CA ASP A 135 0.28 -4.59 18.46
C ASP A 135 0.71 -3.16 18.88
N PRO A 136 1.73 -2.99 19.74
CA PRO A 136 2.08 -1.67 20.29
C PRO A 136 2.40 -0.59 19.25
N LYS A 137 2.98 -0.97 18.10
CA LYS A 137 3.33 -0.01 17.04
C LYS A 137 2.09 0.43 16.29
N TRP A 138 1.17 -0.51 15.99
CA TRP A 138 -0.11 -0.18 15.38
C TRP A 138 -0.97 0.68 16.31
N VAL A 139 -1.06 0.34 17.59
CA VAL A 139 -1.80 1.12 18.61
C VAL A 139 -1.23 2.53 18.73
N ALA A 140 0.08 2.70 18.81
CA ALA A 140 0.70 4.02 18.89
C ALA A 140 0.37 4.90 17.68
N ASN A 141 0.35 4.32 16.48
CA ASN A 141 -0.02 5.04 15.26
C ASN A 141 -1.50 5.44 15.27
N ARG A 142 -2.41 4.50 15.58
CA ARG A 142 -3.86 4.78 15.54
C ARG A 142 -4.33 5.65 16.70
N LYS A 143 -3.68 5.58 17.87
CA LYS A 143 -3.89 6.53 18.97
C LYS A 143 -3.68 7.96 18.50
N LYS A 144 -2.58 8.23 17.80
CA LYS A 144 -2.29 9.56 17.25
C LYS A 144 -3.38 10.06 16.29
N ASP A 145 -3.95 9.16 15.49
CA ASP A 145 -5.00 9.51 14.54
C ASP A 145 -6.33 9.80 15.26
N ILE A 146 -6.71 8.93 16.20
CA ILE A 146 -7.91 9.10 17.05
C ILE A 146 -7.86 10.40 17.85
N THR A 147 -6.71 10.76 18.43
CA THR A 147 -6.56 11.98 19.24
C THR A 147 -6.75 13.28 18.46
N GLN A 148 -6.77 13.22 17.12
CA GLN A 148 -7.02 14.38 16.27
C GLN A 148 -8.52 14.66 16.07
N PHE A 149 -9.40 13.73 16.44
CA PHE A 149 -10.83 13.96 16.40
C PHE A 149 -11.24 14.95 17.50
N ASN A 150 -12.13 15.90 17.18
CA ASN A 150 -12.66 16.81 18.20
C ASN A 150 -13.65 16.10 19.12
N HIS A 151 -14.41 15.15 18.58
CA HIS A 151 -15.42 14.39 19.32
C HIS A 151 -15.38 12.94 18.87
N VAL A 152 -15.31 11.99 19.81
CA VAL A 152 -15.32 10.55 19.55
C VAL A 152 -16.34 9.85 20.45
N SER A 153 -17.20 9.03 19.86
CA SER A 153 -18.08 8.11 20.57
C SER A 153 -18.05 6.72 19.93
N MET A 154 -18.30 5.69 20.75
CA MET A 154 -18.27 4.29 20.35
C MET A 154 -19.65 3.65 20.44
N ARG A 155 -19.96 2.71 19.54
CA ARG A 155 -21.27 2.03 19.54
C ARG A 155 -21.40 1.01 20.65
N GLU A 156 -20.37 0.19 20.84
CA GLU A 156 -20.39 -0.94 21.77
C GLU A 156 -19.66 -0.62 23.08
N ASP A 157 -20.18 -1.15 24.18
CA ASP A 157 -19.57 -1.09 25.53
C ASP A 157 -18.12 -1.62 25.57
N PHE A 158 -17.85 -2.75 24.91
CA PHE A 158 -16.48 -3.26 24.80
C PHE A 158 -15.57 -2.32 23.98
N SER A 159 -16.13 -1.61 22.98
CA SER A 159 -15.37 -0.63 22.20
C SER A 159 -14.96 0.55 23.09
N VAL A 160 -15.84 0.99 24.00
CA VAL A 160 -15.52 2.00 25.02
C VAL A 160 -14.39 1.51 25.95
N GLN A 161 -14.46 0.25 26.40
CA GLN A 161 -13.42 -0.31 27.27
C GLN A 161 -12.07 -0.40 26.56
N ILE A 162 -12.03 -0.80 25.28
CA ILE A 162 -10.80 -0.81 24.47
C ILE A 162 -10.23 0.61 24.32
N MET A 163 -11.07 1.62 24.10
CA MET A 163 -10.61 3.01 24.01
C MET A 163 -9.95 3.47 25.31
N LYS A 164 -10.53 3.11 26.45
CA LYS A 164 -9.97 3.42 27.75
C LYS A 164 -8.66 2.66 28.04
N ASP A 165 -8.62 1.36 27.82
CA ASP A 165 -7.51 0.52 28.29
C ASP A 165 -6.33 0.52 27.31
N ILE A 166 -6.59 0.53 26.01
CA ILE A 166 -5.56 0.41 24.95
C ILE A 166 -5.18 1.79 24.42
N PHE A 167 -6.17 2.60 24.05
CA PHE A 167 -5.92 3.92 23.48
C PHE A 167 -5.76 5.01 24.55
N GLN A 168 -6.18 4.74 25.80
CA GLN A 168 -6.20 5.71 26.91
C GLN A 168 -7.01 6.98 26.56
N GLU A 169 -8.12 6.77 25.86
CA GLU A 169 -9.07 7.81 25.48
C GLU A 169 -10.41 7.52 26.17
N GLU A 170 -10.92 8.49 26.92
CA GLU A 170 -12.24 8.39 27.54
C GLU A 170 -13.32 8.83 26.55
N VAL A 171 -14.16 7.88 26.14
CA VAL A 171 -15.25 8.10 25.17
C VAL A 171 -16.56 7.59 25.74
N ILE A 172 -17.68 8.13 25.25
CA ILE A 172 -19.00 7.63 25.62
C ILE A 172 -19.43 6.46 24.73
N GLN A 173 -20.32 5.62 25.26
CA GLN A 173 -21.16 4.78 24.42
C GLN A 173 -22.27 5.64 23.81
N ALA A 174 -22.46 5.57 22.50
CA ALA A 174 -23.56 6.23 21.79
C ALA A 174 -24.36 5.20 20.99
N LEU A 175 -25.65 5.47 20.78
CA LEU A 175 -26.53 4.63 19.99
C LEU A 175 -26.17 4.69 18.50
N ASP A 176 -26.39 3.56 17.84
CA ASP A 176 -26.39 3.49 16.37
C ASP A 176 -27.32 4.58 15.79
N PRO A 177 -26.90 5.31 14.73
CA PRO A 177 -27.67 6.40 14.13
C PRO A 177 -29.11 6.05 13.79
N THR A 178 -29.41 4.77 13.55
CA THR A 178 -30.76 4.29 13.26
C THR A 178 -31.78 4.58 14.36
N TYR A 179 -31.35 4.79 15.61
CA TYR A 179 -32.25 5.20 16.70
C TYR A 179 -32.42 6.71 16.84
N LEU A 180 -31.59 7.51 16.18
CA LEU A 180 -31.60 8.97 16.34
C LEU A 180 -32.76 9.65 15.59
N VAL A 181 -33.25 9.03 14.53
CA VAL A 181 -34.42 9.52 13.79
C VAL A 181 -35.71 8.90 14.33
N GLU A 182 -36.84 9.53 14.02
CA GLU A 182 -38.14 8.99 14.40
C GLU A 182 -38.53 7.80 13.53
N ARG A 183 -39.27 6.84 14.12
CA ARG A 183 -39.76 5.66 13.40
C ARG A 183 -40.55 6.02 12.13
N SER A 184 -41.25 7.15 12.14
CA SER A 184 -42.03 7.64 11.01
C SER A 184 -41.20 7.86 9.73
N GLU A 185 -39.89 8.12 9.86
CA GLU A 185 -38.97 8.19 8.72
C GLU A 185 -38.87 6.84 8.01
N TYR A 186 -38.79 5.75 8.78
CA TYR A 186 -38.76 4.39 8.25
C TYR A 186 -40.12 3.92 7.75
N ASP A 187 -41.21 4.31 8.43
CA ASP A 187 -42.56 4.04 7.94
C ASP A 187 -42.78 4.71 6.56
N SER A 188 -42.30 5.94 6.38
CA SER A 188 -42.39 6.67 5.10
C SER A 188 -41.57 6.02 3.98
N LEU A 189 -40.41 5.43 4.29
CA LEU A 189 -39.64 4.62 3.33
C LEU A 189 -40.34 3.29 3.02
N ALA A 190 -40.90 2.62 4.04
CA ALA A 190 -41.64 1.37 3.88
C ALA A 190 -42.90 1.54 3.01
N ASP A 191 -43.58 2.70 3.08
CA ASP A 191 -44.74 2.99 2.25
C ASP A 191 -44.40 3.09 0.74
N GLN A 192 -43.13 3.29 0.41
CA GLN A 192 -42.61 3.31 -0.96
C GLN A 192 -42.20 1.92 -1.47
N ALA A 193 -42.44 0.86 -0.69
CA ALA A 193 -42.11 -0.51 -1.06
C ALA A 193 -42.87 -0.96 -2.31
N THR A 194 -42.13 -1.53 -3.26
CA THR A 194 -42.64 -2.10 -4.52
C THR A 194 -43.14 -3.53 -4.33
N PHE A 195 -42.57 -4.27 -3.38
CA PHE A 195 -42.96 -5.63 -3.09
C PHE A 195 -44.36 -5.67 -2.48
N LYS A 196 -45.23 -6.52 -3.04
CA LYS A 196 -46.55 -6.85 -2.51
C LYS A 196 -46.64 -8.35 -2.33
N ARG A 197 -47.10 -8.78 -1.17
CA ARG A 197 -47.23 -10.20 -0.86
C ARG A 197 -48.28 -10.87 -1.73
N GLN A 198 -47.98 -12.10 -2.14
CA GLN A 198 -48.89 -12.94 -2.92
C GLN A 198 -49.99 -13.55 -2.05
N GLU A 199 -49.64 -13.87 -0.80
CA GLU A 199 -50.55 -14.51 0.14
C GLU A 199 -50.96 -13.57 1.28
N SER A 200 -52.25 -13.50 1.56
CA SER A 200 -52.78 -12.83 2.74
C SER A 200 -52.50 -13.64 4.02
N GLY A 201 -52.25 -12.97 5.13
CA GLY A 201 -52.12 -13.57 6.45
C GLY A 201 -50.79 -13.25 7.14
N ASP A 202 -50.70 -13.65 8.40
CA ASP A 202 -49.54 -13.37 9.26
C ASP A 202 -48.30 -14.17 8.81
N TYR A 203 -47.12 -13.57 8.99
CA TYR A 203 -45.86 -14.18 8.57
C TYR A 203 -44.69 -13.84 9.49
N MET A 204 -43.64 -14.66 9.39
CA MET A 204 -42.32 -14.44 9.95
C MET A 204 -41.35 -13.97 8.86
N ALA A 205 -40.69 -12.84 9.08
CA ALA A 205 -39.63 -12.35 8.20
C ALA A 205 -38.30 -13.04 8.52
N VAL A 206 -37.57 -13.47 7.48
CA VAL A 206 -36.26 -14.10 7.60
C VAL A 206 -35.22 -13.26 6.89
N PHE A 207 -34.18 -12.82 7.60
CA PHE A 207 -33.06 -12.10 7.00
C PHE A 207 -31.73 -12.63 7.51
N PHE A 208 -31.01 -13.36 6.66
CA PHE A 208 -29.69 -13.91 6.98
C PHE A 208 -28.63 -13.36 6.05
N LEU A 209 -27.53 -12.87 6.64
CA LEU A 209 -26.30 -12.48 5.95
C LEU A 209 -25.54 -13.72 5.48
N ASP A 210 -25.43 -14.75 6.33
CA ASP A 210 -24.69 -15.98 6.04
C ASP A 210 -25.63 -17.20 6.15
N ILE A 211 -26.40 -17.44 5.09
CA ILE A 211 -27.39 -18.53 5.00
C ILE A 211 -26.69 -19.91 4.99
N ASN A 212 -27.17 -20.82 5.83
CA ASN A 212 -26.84 -22.25 5.80
C ASN A 212 -28.08 -23.12 6.07
N LYS A 213 -27.96 -24.44 5.91
CA LYS A 213 -29.10 -25.37 6.02
C LYS A 213 -29.64 -25.45 7.45
N GLU A 214 -28.77 -25.28 8.43
CA GLU A 214 -29.01 -25.38 9.85
C GLU A 214 -29.88 -24.22 10.33
N LYS A 215 -29.54 -22.98 9.97
CA LYS A 215 -30.36 -21.78 10.19
C LYS A 215 -31.72 -21.89 9.53
N VAL A 216 -31.79 -22.39 8.29
CA VAL A 216 -33.06 -22.59 7.58
C VAL A 216 -33.94 -23.60 8.31
N ARG A 217 -33.38 -24.73 8.76
CA ARG A 217 -34.10 -25.74 9.54
C ARG A 217 -34.67 -25.17 10.84
N VAL A 218 -33.88 -24.38 11.57
CA VAL A 218 -34.33 -23.70 12.80
C VAL A 218 -35.41 -22.66 12.49
N ALA A 219 -35.26 -21.87 11.43
CA ALA A 219 -36.28 -20.90 11.00
C ALA A 219 -37.61 -21.59 10.68
N LEU A 220 -37.59 -22.72 9.95
CA LEU A 220 -38.78 -23.50 9.65
C LEU A 220 -39.45 -24.05 10.93
N ALA A 221 -38.67 -24.57 11.87
CA ALA A 221 -39.19 -25.08 13.14
C ALA A 221 -39.84 -23.98 13.99
N ILE A 222 -39.26 -22.77 14.01
CA ILE A 222 -39.85 -21.61 14.70
C ILE A 222 -41.16 -21.19 14.00
N ALA A 223 -41.17 -21.16 12.68
CA ALA A 223 -42.36 -20.81 11.91
C ALA A 223 -43.52 -21.78 12.20
N GLU A 224 -43.22 -23.08 12.22
CA GLU A 224 -44.18 -24.14 12.55
C GLU A 224 -44.74 -23.99 13.97
N LYS A 225 -43.87 -23.77 14.96
CA LYS A 225 -44.27 -23.52 16.35
C LYS A 225 -45.22 -22.32 16.50
N LEU A 226 -44.95 -21.25 15.75
CA LEU A 226 -45.73 -20.02 15.82
C LEU A 226 -46.95 -20.02 14.88
N GLY A 227 -47.11 -21.05 14.04
CA GLY A 227 -48.16 -21.10 13.02
C GLY A 227 -48.02 -20.02 11.94
N LEU A 228 -46.78 -19.62 11.62
CA LEU A 228 -46.48 -18.53 10.67
C LEU A 228 -45.88 -19.07 9.37
N LYS A 229 -46.19 -18.41 8.25
CA LYS A 229 -45.48 -18.62 6.98
C LYS A 229 -44.19 -17.81 6.94
N LEU A 230 -43.23 -18.23 6.12
CA LEU A 230 -41.95 -17.53 5.95
C LEU A 230 -41.98 -16.56 4.76
N VAL A 231 -41.50 -15.34 4.99
CA VAL A 231 -41.10 -14.39 3.94
C VAL A 231 -39.61 -14.15 4.05
N VAL A 232 -38.86 -14.55 3.02
CA VAL A 232 -37.40 -14.49 2.99
C VAL A 232 -36.95 -13.19 2.32
N LEU A 233 -36.16 -12.41 3.06
CA LEU A 233 -35.42 -11.23 2.58
C LEU A 233 -34.00 -11.67 2.20
N PRO A 234 -33.67 -11.74 0.90
CA PRO A 234 -32.33 -12.08 0.48
C PRO A 234 -31.31 -11.01 0.89
N ASN A 235 -30.08 -11.44 1.16
CA ASN A 235 -28.94 -10.54 1.26
C ASN A 235 -28.66 -9.94 -0.14
N PRO A 236 -28.65 -8.60 -0.31
CA PRO A 236 -28.41 -7.95 -1.61
C PRO A 236 -27.11 -8.39 -2.27
N LEU A 237 -26.08 -8.65 -1.45
CA LEU A 237 -24.79 -9.10 -1.95
C LEU A 237 -24.79 -10.62 -2.21
N LYS A 238 -25.27 -11.03 -3.39
CA LYS A 238 -25.27 -12.42 -3.88
C LYS A 238 -26.07 -13.42 -3.02
N GLY A 239 -26.97 -12.97 -2.16
CA GLY A 239 -27.73 -13.84 -1.25
C GLY A 239 -28.95 -14.52 -1.87
N ARG A 240 -29.52 -13.96 -2.95
CA ARG A 240 -30.77 -14.46 -3.56
C ARG A 240 -30.68 -15.88 -4.10
N GLU A 241 -29.63 -16.18 -4.87
CA GLU A 241 -29.44 -17.52 -5.43
C GLU A 241 -29.15 -18.56 -4.34
N LEU A 242 -28.39 -18.17 -3.30
CA LEU A 242 -28.15 -19.03 -2.14
C LEU A 242 -29.43 -19.29 -1.33
N ALA A 243 -30.27 -18.27 -1.16
CA ALA A 243 -31.56 -18.39 -0.48
C ALA A 243 -32.46 -19.39 -1.23
N LYS A 244 -32.63 -19.23 -2.54
CA LYS A 244 -33.41 -20.14 -3.40
C LYS A 244 -32.93 -21.59 -3.36
N LYS A 245 -31.61 -21.80 -3.24
CA LYS A 245 -31.02 -23.14 -3.17
C LYS A 245 -31.22 -23.82 -1.81
N THR A 246 -31.31 -23.04 -0.74
CA THR A 246 -31.28 -23.55 0.64
C THR A 246 -32.68 -23.67 1.24
N PHE A 247 -33.57 -22.72 0.97
CA PHE A 247 -34.96 -22.74 1.45
C PHE A 247 -35.86 -23.62 0.57
N PRO A 248 -36.93 -24.22 1.12
CA PRO A 248 -37.93 -24.93 0.34
C PRO A 248 -38.62 -24.01 -0.69
N ASN A 249 -39.08 -24.57 -1.82
CA ASN A 249 -39.80 -23.82 -2.86
C ASN A 249 -41.17 -23.27 -2.40
N THR A 250 -41.63 -23.64 -1.20
CA THR A 250 -42.92 -23.22 -0.63
C THR A 250 -42.86 -21.90 0.12
N VAL A 251 -41.67 -21.28 0.29
CA VAL A 251 -41.54 -19.99 0.96
C VAL A 251 -41.68 -18.82 -0.02
N GLU A 252 -42.14 -17.69 0.48
CA GLU A 252 -42.26 -16.45 -0.30
C GLU A 252 -40.94 -15.66 -0.25
N TYR A 253 -40.48 -15.14 -1.40
CA TYR A 253 -39.25 -14.33 -1.48
C TYR A 253 -39.59 -12.91 -1.88
N VAL A 254 -38.95 -11.94 -1.21
CA VAL A 254 -39.03 -10.53 -1.62
C VAL A 254 -38.38 -10.37 -2.99
N SER A 255 -39.10 -9.79 -3.96
CA SER A 255 -38.71 -9.77 -5.38
C SER A 255 -37.52 -8.86 -5.69
N GLU A 256 -37.36 -7.77 -4.93
CA GLU A 256 -36.34 -6.75 -5.16
C GLU A 256 -35.60 -6.41 -3.87
N ASP A 257 -34.28 -6.29 -3.96
CA ASP A 257 -33.38 -6.10 -2.83
C ASP A 257 -33.25 -4.62 -2.41
N THR A 258 -34.38 -3.92 -2.23
CA THR A 258 -34.42 -2.49 -1.88
C THR A 258 -34.59 -2.26 -0.37
N PRO A 259 -33.98 -1.20 0.22
CA PRO A 259 -34.20 -0.86 1.63
C PRO A 259 -35.68 -0.63 1.97
N GLU A 260 -36.47 -0.08 1.04
CA GLU A 260 -37.91 0.13 1.20
C GLU A 260 -38.66 -1.19 1.40
N ASN A 261 -38.35 -2.21 0.59
CA ASN A 261 -38.94 -3.54 0.74
C ASN A 261 -38.49 -4.24 2.02
N PHE A 262 -37.21 -4.08 2.41
CA PHE A 262 -36.72 -4.57 3.70
C PHE A 262 -37.52 -3.98 4.87
N LEU A 263 -37.72 -2.66 4.88
CA LEU A 263 -38.45 -1.96 5.94
C LEU A 263 -39.93 -2.35 5.97
N SER A 264 -40.61 -2.42 4.82
CA SER A 264 -42.03 -2.85 4.75
C SER A 264 -42.20 -4.28 5.28
N VAL A 265 -41.34 -5.22 4.86
CA VAL A 265 -41.42 -6.60 5.32
C VAL A 265 -41.14 -6.74 6.81
N TYR A 266 -40.21 -5.96 7.38
CA TYR A 266 -39.98 -5.94 8.82
C TYR A 266 -41.15 -5.30 9.59
N ARG A 267 -41.68 -4.18 9.09
CA ARG A 267 -42.78 -3.43 9.70
C ARG A 267 -44.06 -4.25 9.79
N GLU A 268 -44.34 -5.09 8.80
CA GLU A 268 -45.59 -5.85 8.71
C GLU A 268 -45.47 -7.26 9.32
N ALA A 269 -44.26 -7.77 9.56
CA ALA A 269 -44.05 -9.11 10.11
C ALA A 269 -44.68 -9.28 11.51
N LYS A 270 -45.13 -10.51 11.82
CA LYS A 270 -45.50 -10.89 13.20
C LYS A 270 -44.31 -11.36 14.02
N TYR A 271 -43.27 -11.88 13.37
CA TYR A 271 -42.05 -12.33 14.01
C TYR A 271 -40.86 -12.13 13.08
N ILE A 272 -39.65 -11.98 13.61
CA ILE A 272 -38.42 -11.83 12.82
C ILE A 272 -37.39 -12.88 13.25
N ILE A 273 -36.70 -13.48 12.29
CA ILE A 273 -35.49 -14.24 12.57
C ILE A 273 -34.32 -13.73 11.73
N THR A 274 -33.18 -13.46 12.38
CA THR A 274 -32.04 -12.86 11.71
C THR A 274 -30.68 -13.26 12.33
N ASP A 275 -29.61 -13.10 11.58
CA ASP A 275 -28.21 -13.19 12.04
C ASP A 275 -27.46 -11.85 11.84
N SER A 276 -28.23 -10.77 11.58
CA SER A 276 -27.74 -9.44 11.28
C SER A 276 -27.91 -8.51 12.47
N PHE A 277 -26.84 -7.79 12.83
CA PHE A 277 -26.89 -6.75 13.86
C PHE A 277 -28.00 -5.72 13.55
N HIS A 278 -28.00 -5.15 12.33
CA HIS A 278 -29.02 -4.18 11.93
C HIS A 278 -30.39 -4.81 11.71
N GLY A 279 -30.46 -6.09 11.34
CA GLY A 279 -31.73 -6.82 11.37
C GLY A 279 -32.34 -6.78 12.77
N THR A 280 -31.55 -7.08 13.80
CA THR A 280 -32.00 -7.01 15.19
C THR A 280 -32.40 -5.58 15.61
N VAL A 281 -31.62 -4.57 15.22
CA VAL A 281 -31.97 -3.16 15.45
C VAL A 281 -33.35 -2.83 14.88
N PHE A 282 -33.61 -3.14 13.60
CA PHE A 282 -34.90 -2.84 12.98
C PHE A 282 -36.05 -3.66 13.56
N ALA A 283 -35.80 -4.89 14.03
CA ALA A 283 -36.80 -5.65 14.78
C ALA A 283 -37.28 -4.89 16.03
N THR A 284 -36.36 -4.22 16.74
CA THR A 284 -36.73 -3.41 17.92
C THR A 284 -37.35 -2.07 17.56
N ILE A 285 -36.89 -1.39 16.50
CA ILE A 285 -37.49 -0.12 16.04
C ILE A 285 -38.97 -0.33 15.67
N PHE A 286 -39.28 -1.43 14.97
CA PHE A 286 -40.66 -1.80 14.64
C PHE A 286 -41.39 -2.53 15.76
N GLN A 287 -40.74 -2.78 16.89
CA GLN A 287 -41.26 -3.46 18.07
C GLN A 287 -41.85 -4.86 17.75
N LYS A 288 -41.09 -5.68 17.03
CA LYS A 288 -41.47 -7.03 16.62
C LYS A 288 -40.81 -8.10 17.47
N PRO A 289 -41.50 -9.18 17.89
CA PRO A 289 -40.82 -10.30 18.52
C PRO A 289 -39.82 -10.93 17.55
N PHE A 290 -38.67 -11.38 18.07
CA PHE A 290 -37.58 -11.86 17.24
C PHE A 290 -36.72 -12.94 17.87
N SER A 291 -36.04 -13.72 17.03
CA SER A 291 -34.97 -14.65 17.38
C SER A 291 -33.71 -14.32 16.59
N ILE A 292 -32.54 -14.50 17.21
CA ILE A 292 -31.25 -14.13 16.61
C ILE A 292 -30.23 -15.25 16.69
N PHE A 293 -29.46 -15.42 15.61
CA PHE A 293 -28.21 -16.17 15.63
C PHE A 293 -27.06 -15.20 15.87
N TYR A 294 -26.19 -15.53 16.83
CA TYR A 294 -24.93 -14.79 16.97
C TYR A 294 -23.97 -15.25 15.89
N ASN A 295 -23.53 -14.31 15.07
CA ASN A 295 -22.65 -14.60 13.95
C ASN A 295 -21.18 -14.61 14.42
N GLU A 296 -20.60 -15.79 14.55
CA GLU A 296 -19.22 -15.95 15.06
C GLU A 296 -18.19 -15.27 14.16
N GLN A 297 -18.33 -15.44 12.84
CA GLN A 297 -17.40 -14.86 11.86
C GLN A 297 -17.49 -13.33 11.82
N ARG A 298 -18.67 -12.77 12.08
CA ARG A 298 -18.93 -11.32 12.01
C ARG A 298 -18.89 -10.63 13.38
N GLY A 299 -18.51 -11.33 14.44
CA GLY A 299 -18.30 -10.80 15.78
C GLY A 299 -19.53 -10.97 16.69
N ILE A 300 -19.40 -11.88 17.66
CA ILE A 300 -20.41 -12.19 18.68
C ILE A 300 -20.62 -11.02 19.64
N ASP A 301 -19.54 -10.32 20.01
CA ASP A 301 -19.54 -9.30 21.06
C ASP A 301 -20.51 -8.14 20.78
N ARG A 302 -20.74 -7.82 19.50
CA ARG A 302 -21.71 -6.79 19.11
C ARG A 302 -23.15 -7.17 19.43
N PHE A 303 -23.49 -8.46 19.31
CA PHE A 303 -24.82 -8.93 19.70
C PHE A 303 -24.97 -8.92 21.22
N ASN A 304 -23.94 -9.30 21.96
CA ASN A 304 -23.94 -9.21 23.43
C ASN A 304 -24.17 -7.75 23.88
N SER A 305 -23.40 -6.81 23.32
CA SER A 305 -23.55 -5.38 23.60
C SER A 305 -24.97 -4.87 23.32
N LEU A 306 -25.54 -5.26 22.16
CA LEU A 306 -26.89 -4.89 21.76
C LEU A 306 -27.98 -5.52 22.65
N MET A 307 -27.84 -6.80 23.01
CA MET A 307 -28.81 -7.46 23.89
C MET A 307 -28.74 -6.93 25.33
N ASN A 308 -27.57 -6.51 25.80
CA ASN A 308 -27.39 -5.81 27.07
C ASN A 308 -28.06 -4.43 27.04
N LEU A 309 -27.93 -3.70 25.92
CA LEU A 309 -28.63 -2.44 25.70
C LEU A 309 -30.15 -2.62 25.82
N PHE A 310 -30.70 -3.72 25.29
CA PHE A 310 -32.15 -4.00 25.37
C PHE A 310 -32.61 -4.67 26.68
N GLU A 311 -31.66 -5.06 27.54
CA GLU A 311 -31.91 -5.89 28.73
C GLU A 311 -32.60 -7.22 28.43
N LEU A 312 -32.26 -7.80 27.27
CA LEU A 312 -32.81 -9.08 26.82
C LEU A 312 -31.86 -10.25 27.08
N GLY A 313 -30.57 -9.99 27.29
CA GLY A 313 -29.56 -11.04 27.46
C GLY A 313 -29.66 -12.13 26.38
N GLU A 314 -29.56 -13.39 26.79
CA GLU A 314 -29.63 -14.53 25.87
C GLU A 314 -31.07 -14.96 25.52
N THR A 315 -32.11 -14.27 26.01
CA THR A 315 -33.51 -14.71 25.83
C THR A 315 -33.94 -14.77 24.37
N ARG A 316 -33.29 -14.04 23.47
CA ARG A 316 -33.62 -14.05 22.04
C ARG A 316 -32.67 -14.88 21.18
N ARG A 317 -31.64 -15.47 21.79
CA ARG A 317 -30.66 -16.26 21.05
C ARG A 317 -31.22 -17.63 20.70
N VAL A 318 -30.98 -18.04 19.47
CA VAL A 318 -31.15 -19.40 18.97
C VAL A 318 -29.85 -19.90 18.37
N TYR A 319 -29.70 -21.22 18.30
CA TYR A 319 -28.47 -21.87 17.88
C TYR A 319 -28.71 -22.77 16.67
N GLU A 320 -27.73 -22.88 15.78
CA GLU A 320 -27.80 -23.69 14.57
C GLU A 320 -28.03 -25.18 14.88
N GLN A 321 -27.45 -25.64 16.00
CA GLN A 321 -27.60 -27.02 16.49
C GLN A 321 -28.98 -27.32 17.09
N ASN A 322 -29.84 -26.31 17.34
CA ASN A 322 -31.07 -26.57 18.07
C ASN A 322 -31.98 -27.55 17.33
N THR A 323 -32.41 -28.63 18.00
CA THR A 323 -33.31 -29.62 17.39
C THR A 323 -34.73 -29.08 17.26
N LYS A 324 -35.59 -29.72 16.44
CA LYS A 324 -37.00 -29.30 16.33
C LYS A 324 -37.70 -29.36 17.69
N GLN A 325 -37.47 -30.42 18.46
CA GLN A 325 -38.01 -30.59 19.81
C GLN A 325 -37.53 -29.47 20.76
N GLU A 326 -36.24 -29.14 20.74
CA GLU A 326 -35.71 -28.03 21.57
C GLU A 326 -36.35 -26.69 21.22
N ILE A 327 -36.60 -26.42 19.94
CA ILE A 327 -37.33 -25.22 19.50
C ILE A 327 -38.78 -25.25 19.99
N GLU A 328 -39.44 -26.41 19.92
CA GLU A 328 -40.82 -26.62 20.37
C GLU A 328 -40.97 -26.44 21.90
N GLU A 329 -39.96 -26.83 22.68
CA GLU A 329 -39.91 -26.66 24.13
C GLU A 329 -39.41 -25.27 24.58
N ASN A 330 -38.66 -24.55 23.73
CA ASN A 330 -38.08 -23.25 24.09
C ASN A 330 -39.17 -22.17 24.27
N LYS A 331 -39.41 -21.81 25.52
CA LYS A 331 -40.44 -20.82 25.93
C LYS A 331 -40.12 -19.40 25.46
N ASN A 332 -38.86 -19.08 25.19
CA ASN A 332 -38.46 -17.72 24.83
C ASN A 332 -38.93 -17.30 23.43
N ILE A 333 -39.14 -18.26 22.51
CA ILE A 333 -39.66 -17.98 21.17
C ILE A 333 -41.08 -17.40 21.22
N SER A 334 -41.89 -17.84 22.18
CA SER A 334 -43.25 -17.36 22.38
C SER A 334 -43.35 -16.25 23.43
N LEU A 335 -42.22 -15.86 24.04
CA LEU A 335 -42.17 -14.85 25.08
C LEU A 335 -42.45 -13.47 24.48
N ALA A 336 -43.56 -12.85 24.89
CA ALA A 336 -43.85 -11.46 24.54
C ALA A 336 -42.71 -10.55 24.99
N LEU A 337 -42.28 -9.64 24.13
CA LEU A 337 -41.30 -8.61 24.49
C LEU A 337 -42.02 -7.47 25.22
N ASP A 338 -41.60 -7.18 26.45
CA ASP A 338 -41.98 -5.94 27.12
C ASP A 338 -41.18 -4.78 26.52
N TYR A 339 -41.73 -4.26 25.43
CA TYR A 339 -41.17 -3.12 24.75
C TYR A 339 -41.23 -1.84 25.58
N GLN A 340 -42.02 -1.74 26.66
CA GLN A 340 -42.01 -0.54 27.50
C GLN A 340 -40.70 -0.44 28.28
N LYS A 341 -40.25 -1.54 28.89
CA LYS A 341 -38.98 -1.57 29.62
C LYS A 341 -37.79 -1.31 28.70
N THR A 342 -37.73 -2.03 27.57
CA THR A 342 -36.67 -1.84 26.55
C THR A 342 -36.73 -0.43 25.94
N ALA A 343 -37.92 0.10 25.63
CA ALA A 343 -38.06 1.45 25.10
C ALA A 343 -37.64 2.52 26.09
N GLY A 344 -37.86 2.34 27.40
CA GLY A 344 -37.40 3.28 28.42
C GLY A 344 -35.87 3.43 28.43
N LYS A 345 -35.14 2.31 28.32
CA LYS A 345 -33.68 2.32 28.21
C LYS A 345 -33.21 2.90 26.88
N ILE A 346 -33.79 2.46 25.75
CA ILE A 346 -33.46 3.02 24.43
C ILE A 346 -33.73 4.52 24.39
N ALA A 347 -34.84 5.00 24.97
CA ALA A 347 -35.17 6.42 25.01
C ALA A 347 -34.13 7.21 25.82
N ARG A 348 -33.69 6.69 26.96
CA ARG A 348 -32.61 7.29 27.75
C ARG A 348 -31.29 7.34 26.97
N GLU A 349 -30.89 6.23 26.35
CA GLU A 349 -29.65 6.19 25.57
C GLU A 349 -29.74 7.07 24.30
N LYS A 350 -30.95 7.20 23.72
CA LYS A 350 -31.24 8.13 22.62
C LYS A 350 -31.08 9.57 23.08
N GLU A 351 -31.58 9.93 24.26
CA GLU A 351 -31.40 11.28 24.82
C GLU A 351 -29.91 11.60 25.05
N ILE A 352 -29.14 10.65 25.61
CA ILE A 352 -27.69 10.79 25.80
C ILE A 352 -26.98 10.99 24.45
N SER A 353 -27.33 10.17 23.46
CA SER A 353 -26.70 10.19 22.13
C SER A 353 -27.09 11.42 21.31
N ASP A 354 -28.37 11.82 21.34
CA ASP A 354 -28.88 13.04 20.71
C ASP A 354 -28.23 14.27 21.31
N LYS A 355 -28.15 14.34 22.65
CA LYS A 355 -27.47 15.42 23.34
C LYS A 355 -26.00 15.49 22.93
N TRP A 356 -25.30 14.36 22.98
CA TRP A 356 -23.87 14.31 22.65
C TRP A 356 -23.61 14.74 21.20
N LEU A 357 -24.35 14.21 20.22
CA LEU A 357 -24.12 14.55 18.82
C LEU A 357 -24.56 15.99 18.51
N THR A 358 -25.64 16.48 19.14
CA THR A 358 -26.04 17.89 19.03
C THR A 358 -24.95 18.81 19.59
N ASP A 359 -24.41 18.49 20.77
CA ASP A 359 -23.32 19.25 21.39
C ASP A 359 -22.05 19.19 20.52
N ALA A 360 -21.71 18.01 19.97
CA ALA A 360 -20.58 17.86 19.05
C ALA A 360 -20.76 18.72 17.78
N LEU A 361 -21.92 18.66 17.12
CA LEU A 361 -22.25 19.46 15.94
C LEU A 361 -22.22 20.97 16.21
N THR A 362 -22.82 21.40 17.33
CA THR A 362 -23.01 22.83 17.65
C THR A 362 -21.85 23.46 18.42
N SER A 363 -20.95 22.66 19.00
CA SER A 363 -19.79 23.14 19.75
C SER A 363 -19.06 24.23 18.97
N LYS A 364 -18.72 25.33 19.65
CA LYS A 364 -17.89 26.38 19.05
C LYS A 364 -16.50 25.80 18.83
N PHE A 365 -16.25 25.35 17.61
CA PHE A 365 -14.92 25.04 17.15
C PHE A 365 -14.32 26.33 16.64
N SER A 366 -13.54 26.99 17.50
CA SER A 366 -12.52 27.90 16.99
C SER A 366 -11.33 27.02 16.68
N PRO A 367 -10.78 27.06 15.46
CA PRO A 367 -9.40 26.63 15.28
C PRO A 367 -8.59 27.31 16.39
N ASP A 368 -7.69 26.59 17.04
CA ASP A 368 -6.63 27.28 17.75
C ASP A 368 -6.01 28.21 16.68
N GLU A 369 -6.16 29.55 16.78
CA GLU A 369 -5.54 30.52 15.82
C GLU A 369 -4.03 30.26 15.64
N ASP A 370 -3.55 29.49 16.59
CA ASP A 370 -2.24 29.07 16.97
C ASP A 370 -1.79 27.76 16.25
N GLU A 371 -2.69 27.00 15.61
CA GLU A 371 -2.34 25.85 14.78
C GLU A 371 -3.08 25.81 13.44
N VAL A 372 -2.45 26.39 12.43
CA VAL A 372 -2.96 26.42 11.06
C VAL A 372 -2.30 25.30 10.26
N TYR A 373 -3.09 24.33 9.83
CA TYR A 373 -2.66 23.35 8.84
C TYR A 373 -2.99 23.87 7.45
N ASP A 374 -2.03 24.54 6.86
CA ASP A 374 -2.15 25.06 5.52
C ASP A 374 -1.05 24.52 4.61
N GLU A 375 -1.05 25.02 3.40
CA GLU A 375 -0.10 24.68 2.37
C GLU A 375 1.36 24.98 2.78
N PHE A 376 1.58 26.06 3.54
CA PHE A 376 2.90 26.39 4.08
C PHE A 376 3.38 25.35 5.08
N ARG A 377 2.50 24.90 5.99
CA ARG A 377 2.82 23.82 6.95
C ARG A 377 3.23 22.54 6.23
N ARG A 378 2.44 22.12 5.23
CA ARG A 378 2.78 20.97 4.36
C ARG A 378 4.10 21.18 3.62
N TYR A 379 4.36 22.41 3.19
CA TYR A 379 5.57 22.75 2.45
C TYR A 379 6.83 22.73 3.32
N ILE A 380 6.78 23.12 4.60
CA ILE A 380 7.96 23.23 5.47
C ILE A 380 8.23 21.98 6.33
N ILE A 381 7.20 21.19 6.64
CA ILE A 381 7.35 19.97 7.45
C ILE A 381 8.26 18.96 6.73
N ASN A 382 9.12 18.30 7.50
CA ASN A 382 10.06 17.27 7.02
C ASN A 382 11.08 17.75 5.97
N LYS A 383 11.18 19.05 5.68
CA LYS A 383 12.23 19.62 4.85
C LYS A 383 13.41 20.12 5.69
N PRO A 384 14.65 19.98 5.20
CA PRO A 384 15.81 20.58 5.86
C PRO A 384 15.79 22.10 5.67
N LEU A 385 15.80 22.84 6.77
CA LEU A 385 15.82 24.29 6.82
C LEU A 385 17.12 24.75 7.49
N ASP A 386 17.70 25.85 7.03
CA ASP A 386 18.82 26.47 7.74
C ASP A 386 18.33 27.67 8.55
N PHE A 387 18.79 27.76 9.79
CA PHE A 387 18.40 28.79 10.75
C PHE A 387 19.61 29.66 11.12
N TYR A 388 19.53 30.96 10.83
CA TYR A 388 20.62 31.93 10.97
C TYR A 388 20.25 33.08 11.90
N ARG A 389 21.28 33.77 12.40
CA ARG A 389 21.16 35.17 12.80
C ARG A 389 21.28 36.06 11.56
N ALA A 390 20.47 37.11 11.46
CA ALA A 390 20.56 38.02 10.33
C ALA A 390 21.97 38.59 10.20
N LYS A 391 22.44 38.74 8.96
CA LYS A 391 23.78 39.27 8.60
C LYS A 391 24.96 38.38 9.04
N THR A 392 24.74 37.12 9.44
CA THR A 392 25.81 36.12 9.65
C THR A 392 25.87 35.13 8.49
N THR A 393 27.04 34.52 8.28
CA THR A 393 27.28 33.49 7.24
C THR A 393 27.28 32.07 7.81
N VAL A 394 27.36 31.92 9.13
CA VAL A 394 27.31 30.64 9.85
C VAL A 394 25.90 30.45 10.41
N PRO A 395 25.24 29.30 10.15
CA PRO A 395 23.93 29.00 10.73
C PRO A 395 24.05 28.77 12.24
N ILE A 396 23.03 29.19 12.98
CA ILE A 396 22.83 28.82 14.39
C ILE A 396 22.59 27.31 14.47
N SER A 397 21.81 26.77 13.52
CA SER A 397 21.61 25.33 13.32
C SER A 397 21.31 25.07 11.85
N ALA A 398 21.97 24.06 11.28
CA ALA A 398 21.86 23.70 9.86
C ALA A 398 21.01 22.44 9.70
N ALA A 399 20.27 22.35 8.58
CA ALA A 399 19.40 21.22 8.26
C ALA A 399 18.44 20.84 9.42
N ILE A 400 17.91 21.84 10.10
CA ILE A 400 16.85 21.62 11.10
C ILE A 400 15.61 21.09 10.39
N VAL A 401 14.89 20.19 11.05
CA VAL A 401 13.67 19.59 10.48
C VAL A 401 12.50 19.83 11.41
N LEU A 402 11.53 20.59 10.93
CA LEU A 402 10.24 20.80 11.59
C LEU A 402 9.41 19.52 11.45
N SER A 403 9.26 18.79 12.56
CA SER A 403 8.55 17.52 12.59
C SER A 403 7.04 17.74 12.75
N PRO A 404 6.18 16.86 12.19
CA PRO A 404 4.72 17.02 12.26
C PRO A 404 4.17 17.13 13.69
N ASN A 405 4.84 16.54 14.66
CA ASN A 405 4.47 16.53 16.09
C ASN A 405 4.94 17.79 16.86
N GLY A 406 5.32 18.86 16.16
CA GLY A 406 5.72 20.12 16.80
C GLY A 406 7.14 20.15 17.38
N THR A 407 7.98 19.14 17.11
CA THR A 407 9.39 19.14 17.52
C THR A 407 10.32 19.58 16.39
N ILE A 408 11.49 20.11 16.74
CA ILE A 408 12.55 20.44 15.79
C ILE A 408 13.68 19.42 15.95
N LYS A 409 14.08 18.76 14.86
CA LYS A 409 15.24 17.86 14.82
C LYS A 409 16.47 18.59 14.30
N ASN A 410 17.66 18.09 14.65
CA ASN A 410 18.97 18.66 14.29
C ASN A 410 19.16 20.12 14.75
N SER A 411 18.39 20.56 15.74
CA SER A 411 18.49 21.89 16.32
C SER A 411 19.31 21.89 17.61
N ASN A 412 19.64 23.08 18.08
CA ASN A 412 20.26 23.29 19.39
C ASN A 412 19.20 23.26 20.52
N PRO A 413 19.58 23.04 21.80
CA PRO A 413 18.63 22.95 22.93
C PRO A 413 17.76 24.19 23.18
N ASN A 414 18.10 25.34 22.60
CA ASN A 414 17.30 26.56 22.72
C ASN A 414 16.16 26.61 21.69
N GLU A 415 16.09 25.68 20.73
CA GLU A 415 15.10 25.67 19.66
C GLU A 415 14.58 24.24 19.42
N SER A 416 13.77 23.74 20.34
CA SER A 416 13.39 22.32 20.41
C SER A 416 11.98 22.04 19.92
N PHE A 417 11.11 23.06 19.95
CA PHE A 417 9.72 22.95 19.53
C PHE A 417 9.34 24.08 18.59
N TRP A 418 8.32 23.84 17.76
CA TRP A 418 7.77 24.84 16.88
C TRP A 418 6.23 24.81 16.90
N LYS A 419 5.63 25.95 16.55
CA LYS A 419 4.19 26.16 16.43
C LYS A 419 3.92 27.09 15.25
N LEU A 420 2.75 26.96 14.60
CA LEU A 420 2.42 27.73 13.40
C LEU A 420 1.02 28.31 13.51
N THR A 421 0.95 29.64 13.58
CA THR A 421 -0.28 30.42 13.66
C THR A 421 -0.62 31.02 12.29
N ASP A 422 -1.76 31.70 12.17
CA ASP A 422 -2.17 32.40 10.95
C ASP A 422 -1.16 33.48 10.50
N LYS A 423 -0.42 34.06 11.45
CA LYS A 423 0.48 35.20 11.22
C LYS A 423 1.94 34.86 11.45
N GLU A 424 2.22 33.87 12.28
CA GLU A 424 3.56 33.59 12.78
C GLU A 424 3.95 32.10 12.69
N LEU A 425 5.22 31.86 12.37
CA LEU A 425 5.90 30.61 12.73
C LEU A 425 6.69 30.89 14.01
N ILE A 426 6.54 30.07 15.03
CA ILE A 426 7.06 30.31 16.39
C ILE A 426 7.99 29.16 16.78
N PHE A 427 9.21 29.48 17.25
CA PHE A 427 10.09 28.51 17.87
C PHE A 427 10.16 28.68 19.40
N MET A 428 10.43 27.57 20.10
CA MET A 428 10.47 27.50 21.55
C MET A 428 11.61 26.59 22.03
N ASN A 429 12.13 26.87 23.24
CA ASN A 429 13.17 26.07 23.89
C ASN A 429 12.62 24.77 24.54
N ASN A 430 13.50 23.97 25.15
CA ASN A 430 13.12 22.74 25.88
C ASN A 430 12.10 22.93 27.01
N HIS A 431 11.95 24.15 27.54
CA HIS A 431 10.98 24.50 28.57
C HIS A 431 9.69 25.11 28.00
N ARG A 432 9.49 25.06 26.67
CA ARG A 432 8.34 25.64 25.94
C ARG A 432 8.25 27.17 26.02
N GLU A 433 9.33 27.85 26.37
CA GLU A 433 9.37 29.31 26.32
C GLU A 433 9.66 29.78 24.90
N VAL A 434 8.95 30.82 24.44
CA VAL A 434 9.10 31.35 23.07
C VAL A 434 10.45 32.04 22.91
N THR A 435 11.18 31.64 21.88
CA THR A 435 12.53 32.13 21.59
C THR A 435 12.56 33.03 20.37
N THR A 436 11.88 32.63 19.29
CA THR A 436 11.88 33.36 18.02
C THR A 436 10.49 33.36 17.39
N ARG A 437 10.03 34.51 16.90
CA ARG A 437 8.77 34.67 16.16
C ARG A 437 9.04 35.12 14.73
N PHE A 438 8.58 34.37 13.74
CA PHE A 438 8.77 34.65 12.31
C PHE A 438 7.47 35.11 11.67
N ASN A 439 7.46 36.26 10.98
CA ASN A 439 6.27 36.74 10.27
C ASN A 439 6.09 35.98 8.95
N ARG A 440 4.95 35.30 8.79
CA ARG A 440 4.63 34.50 7.60
C ARG A 440 3.48 35.03 6.75
N GLU A 441 2.99 36.25 7.02
CA GLU A 441 1.81 36.83 6.36
C GLU A 441 1.97 36.96 4.83
N LYS A 442 3.22 36.95 4.34
CA LYS A 442 3.56 37.00 2.91
C LYS A 442 3.47 35.66 2.18
N PHE A 443 3.16 34.56 2.88
CA PHE A 443 3.23 33.18 2.37
C PHE A 443 1.86 32.49 2.49
N LYS A 444 0.96 32.78 1.54
CA LYS A 444 -0.45 32.35 1.57
C LYS A 444 -0.88 31.38 0.45
N GLY A 445 0.01 30.97 -0.46
CA GLY A 445 -0.31 29.98 -1.51
C GLY A 445 0.88 29.51 -2.37
N LYS A 446 0.69 28.43 -3.15
CA LYS A 446 1.70 27.73 -4.00
C LYS A 446 2.77 28.61 -4.64
N GLU A 447 2.34 29.66 -5.33
CA GLU A 447 3.15 30.59 -6.11
C GLU A 447 4.20 31.35 -5.25
N THR A 448 3.98 31.43 -3.93
CA THR A 448 4.81 32.22 -2.99
C THR A 448 5.91 31.41 -2.30
N PHE A 449 5.98 30.08 -2.49
CA PHE A 449 6.82 29.20 -1.69
C PHE A 449 8.20 28.85 -2.29
N SER A 450 8.65 29.45 -3.40
CA SER A 450 10.01 29.15 -3.90
C SER A 450 10.66 30.25 -4.76
N PRO A 451 11.90 30.69 -4.43
CA PRO A 451 12.57 30.54 -3.13
C PRO A 451 12.04 31.52 -2.10
N PHE A 452 11.86 31.07 -0.85
CA PHE A 452 11.40 31.95 0.22
C PHE A 452 12.37 32.05 1.42
N ARG A 453 12.52 33.28 1.90
CA ARG A 453 13.28 33.68 3.08
C ARG A 453 12.30 34.30 4.06
N ILE A 454 12.23 33.77 5.28
CA ILE A 454 11.38 34.30 6.34
C ILE A 454 12.25 34.88 7.47
N VAL A 455 11.88 36.06 7.95
CA VAL A 455 12.61 36.79 9.00
C VAL A 455 11.76 36.77 10.27
N GLY A 456 12.43 36.52 11.39
CA GLY A 456 11.83 36.56 12.72
C GLY A 456 12.65 37.38 13.70
N LYS A 457 12.02 37.76 14.80
CA LYS A 457 12.66 38.49 15.89
C LYS A 457 12.95 37.54 17.05
N TYR A 458 14.13 37.69 17.64
CA TYR A 458 14.48 36.99 18.87
C TYR A 458 13.82 37.67 20.06
N VAL A 459 13.12 36.90 20.90
CA VAL A 459 12.24 37.44 21.94
C VAL A 459 13.01 38.11 23.07
N LYS A 460 14.19 37.59 23.45
CA LYS A 460 14.98 38.18 24.56
C LYS A 460 15.69 39.48 24.18
N ASP A 461 15.88 39.74 22.89
CA ASP A 461 16.41 41.01 22.37
C ASP A 461 15.88 41.23 20.95
N GLU A 462 14.83 42.04 20.83
CA GLU A 462 14.15 42.30 19.55
C GLU A 462 15.02 43.01 18.51
N LYS A 463 16.20 43.52 18.88
CA LYS A 463 17.19 44.05 17.93
C LYS A 463 17.91 42.93 17.17
N ILE A 464 17.87 41.70 17.69
CA ILE A 464 18.42 40.51 17.06
C ILE A 464 17.36 39.90 16.15
N GLU A 465 17.62 39.94 14.85
CA GLU A 465 16.82 39.26 13.85
C GLU A 465 17.38 37.85 13.58
N HIS A 466 16.49 36.88 13.49
CA HIS A 466 16.76 35.54 12.99
C HIS A 466 16.16 35.36 11.60
N VAL A 467 16.76 34.47 10.82
CA VAL A 467 16.36 34.21 9.44
C VAL A 467 16.28 32.71 9.24
N MET A 468 15.16 32.25 8.70
CA MET A 468 15.01 30.87 8.26
C MET A 468 14.97 30.85 6.74
N TYR A 469 15.80 29.97 6.19
CA TYR A 469 16.01 29.86 4.76
C TYR A 469 15.75 28.42 4.33
N LEU A 470 14.78 28.24 3.42
CA LEU A 470 14.72 27.03 2.62
C LEU A 470 15.56 27.28 1.37
N HIS A 471 16.63 26.50 1.18
CA HIS A 471 17.47 26.66 0.01
C HIS A 471 16.62 26.46 -1.26
N PRO A 472 16.57 27.42 -2.23
CA PRO A 472 16.38 27.01 -3.61
C PRO A 472 17.45 25.98 -3.93
N ILE A 473 17.15 25.02 -4.81
CA ILE A 473 18.15 24.14 -5.43
C ILE A 473 19.40 24.98 -5.69
N GLN A 474 20.48 24.74 -4.93
CA GLN A 474 21.65 25.61 -4.99
C GLN A 474 22.27 25.45 -6.38
N LYS A 475 22.36 26.55 -7.13
CA LYS A 475 23.45 26.68 -8.11
C LYS A 475 24.77 26.70 -7.34
N PRO A 476 25.83 26.02 -7.79
CA PRO A 476 27.04 25.82 -7.00
C PRO A 476 27.74 27.16 -6.69
N LYS A 477 28.23 27.33 -5.45
CA LYS A 477 29.11 28.44 -5.04
C LYS A 477 30.61 28.11 -5.23
N PRO A 478 31.49 29.12 -5.29
CA PRO A 478 32.75 29.06 -6.04
C PRO A 478 33.87 28.26 -5.37
N LYS A 479 34.79 27.79 -6.23
CA LYS A 479 35.89 26.83 -5.96
C LYS A 479 36.85 27.23 -4.82
N PRO A 480 37.40 26.24 -4.07
CA PRO A 480 38.66 26.41 -3.34
C PRO A 480 39.83 26.63 -4.31
N LYS A 481 40.86 27.33 -3.83
CA LYS A 481 42.04 27.76 -4.61
C LYS A 481 42.76 26.59 -5.31
N GLN A 482 43.31 26.96 -6.47
CA GLN A 482 44.11 26.18 -7.42
C GLN A 482 44.92 25.03 -6.81
N GLY A 483 44.51 23.81 -7.15
CA GLY A 483 45.31 22.61 -7.16
C GLY A 483 44.83 21.74 -8.33
N THR A 484 45.62 21.75 -9.41
CA THR A 484 45.53 20.93 -10.64
C THR A 484 44.12 20.73 -11.23
N GLU A 485 43.76 21.62 -12.16
CA GLU A 485 42.59 21.48 -13.04
C GLU A 485 42.57 20.12 -13.77
N LYS A 486 41.60 19.26 -13.43
CA LYS A 486 41.02 18.37 -14.44
C LYS A 486 40.16 19.24 -15.36
N LYS A 487 40.64 19.53 -16.56
CA LYS A 487 39.92 20.25 -17.61
C LYS A 487 38.53 19.63 -17.78
N ALA A 488 37.47 20.43 -17.67
CA ALA A 488 36.16 20.04 -18.15
C ALA A 488 36.28 19.81 -19.66
N LEU A 489 36.13 18.56 -20.10
CA LEU A 489 36.15 18.19 -21.51
C LEU A 489 34.82 18.61 -22.13
N ALA A 490 34.86 19.51 -23.11
CA ALA A 490 33.69 19.78 -23.95
C ALA A 490 33.26 18.48 -24.65
N ILE A 491 31.94 18.27 -24.83
CA ILE A 491 31.44 17.13 -25.62
C ILE A 491 32.13 17.22 -27.00
N PRO A 492 32.85 16.18 -27.43
CA PRO A 492 33.66 16.29 -28.63
C PRO A 492 32.78 16.58 -29.85
N GLU A 493 33.14 17.58 -30.67
CA GLU A 493 32.38 17.98 -31.88
C GLU A 493 32.18 16.85 -32.91
N ASN A 494 32.93 15.74 -32.75
CA ASN A 494 32.87 14.54 -33.59
C ASN A 494 32.77 13.30 -32.71
N LEU A 495 31.54 12.94 -32.29
CA LEU A 495 31.25 11.66 -31.64
C LEU A 495 31.36 10.54 -32.68
N LEU A 496 31.96 9.41 -32.30
CA LEU A 496 32.01 8.24 -33.17
C LEU A 496 30.60 7.67 -33.33
N THR A 497 30.24 7.32 -34.57
CA THR A 497 29.11 6.43 -34.81
C THR A 497 29.42 5.03 -34.27
N ARG A 498 28.38 4.24 -33.99
CA ARG A 498 28.50 2.84 -33.55
C ARG A 498 29.42 2.00 -34.46
N LYS A 499 29.29 2.15 -35.78
CA LYS A 499 30.16 1.50 -36.78
C LYS A 499 31.62 1.95 -36.64
N GLN A 500 31.86 3.25 -36.51
CA GLN A 500 33.22 3.79 -36.37
C GLN A 500 33.87 3.33 -35.06
N LEU A 501 33.11 3.26 -33.96
CA LEU A 501 33.60 2.77 -32.67
C LEU A 501 34.05 1.30 -32.77
N ILE A 502 33.24 0.42 -33.37
CA ILE A 502 33.62 -0.99 -33.59
C ILE A 502 34.88 -1.09 -34.45
N MET A 503 34.95 -0.32 -35.55
CA MET A 503 36.15 -0.29 -36.40
C MET A 503 37.40 0.11 -35.60
N LYS A 504 37.29 1.14 -34.77
CA LYS A 504 38.38 1.62 -33.90
C LYS A 504 38.80 0.57 -32.87
N ILE A 505 37.85 -0.14 -32.25
CA ILE A 505 38.13 -1.25 -31.32
C ILE A 505 38.89 -2.37 -32.03
N VAL A 506 38.39 -2.84 -33.18
CA VAL A 506 38.99 -3.94 -33.95
C VAL A 506 40.37 -3.58 -34.50
N GLN A 507 40.64 -2.29 -34.74
CA GLN A 507 41.92 -1.79 -35.23
C GLN A 507 42.90 -1.39 -34.13
N ASN A 508 42.47 -1.37 -32.86
CA ASN A 508 43.30 -0.93 -31.76
C ASN A 508 44.44 -1.92 -31.47
N GLU A 509 45.68 -1.44 -31.48
CA GLU A 509 46.87 -2.28 -31.29
C GLU A 509 46.93 -2.94 -29.90
N ARG A 510 46.51 -2.24 -28.84
CA ARG A 510 46.49 -2.81 -27.48
C ARG A 510 45.50 -3.95 -27.36
N ILE A 511 44.29 -3.77 -27.89
CA ILE A 511 43.23 -4.80 -27.87
C ILE A 511 43.67 -6.04 -28.67
N ARG A 512 44.35 -5.83 -29.80
CA ARG A 512 44.92 -6.94 -30.59
C ARG A 512 46.01 -7.69 -29.84
N SER A 513 46.90 -6.97 -29.14
CA SER A 513 47.92 -7.56 -28.27
C SER A 513 47.27 -8.39 -27.17
N TRP A 514 46.28 -7.86 -26.45
CA TRP A 514 45.56 -8.59 -25.40
C TRP A 514 44.95 -9.88 -25.92
N LYS A 515 44.30 -9.83 -27.08
CA LYS A 515 43.75 -11.02 -27.75
C LYS A 515 44.85 -12.04 -28.06
N GLN A 516 45.99 -11.59 -28.60
CA GLN A 516 47.08 -12.48 -28.96
C GLN A 516 47.67 -13.16 -27.72
N ASP A 517 48.05 -12.39 -26.70
CA ASP A 517 48.64 -12.92 -25.47
C ASP A 517 47.72 -13.96 -24.81
N LEU A 518 46.41 -13.66 -24.73
CA LEU A 518 45.43 -14.59 -24.16
C LEU A 518 45.27 -15.87 -24.99
N LEU A 519 45.37 -15.81 -26.32
CA LEU A 519 45.31 -17.00 -27.19
C LEU A 519 46.61 -17.81 -27.21
N GLU A 520 47.74 -17.18 -26.89
CA GLU A 520 49.01 -17.89 -26.70
C GLU A 520 48.99 -18.72 -25.41
N GLU A 521 48.42 -18.18 -24.32
CA GLU A 521 48.26 -18.91 -23.06
C GLU A 521 47.06 -19.88 -23.07
N LEU A 522 45.95 -19.51 -23.73
CA LEU A 522 44.70 -20.27 -23.79
C LEU A 522 44.25 -20.44 -25.27
N PRO A 523 44.81 -21.42 -26.01
CA PRO A 523 44.57 -21.56 -27.45
C PRO A 523 43.11 -21.81 -27.86
N ASP A 524 42.33 -22.49 -26.99
CA ASP A 524 40.93 -22.85 -27.24
C ASP A 524 39.92 -21.83 -26.66
N LEU A 525 40.40 -20.68 -26.21
CA LEU A 525 39.58 -19.65 -25.57
C LEU A 525 38.61 -19.02 -26.59
N GLU A 526 37.32 -19.12 -26.30
CA GLU A 526 36.30 -18.46 -27.11
C GLU A 526 36.26 -16.96 -26.78
N LEU A 527 36.64 -16.13 -27.74
CA LEU A 527 36.64 -14.68 -27.59
C LEU A 527 36.27 -13.92 -28.86
N PHE A 528 35.72 -12.72 -28.68
CA PHE A 528 35.36 -11.80 -29.75
C PHE A 528 35.88 -10.39 -29.46
N VAL A 529 36.26 -9.67 -30.53
CA VAL A 529 36.72 -8.28 -30.48
C VAL A 529 35.62 -7.37 -31.00
N GLY A 530 35.25 -6.32 -30.25
CA GLY A 530 34.25 -5.34 -30.70
C GLY A 530 32.82 -5.89 -30.81
N ARG A 531 32.51 -7.02 -30.17
CA ARG A 531 31.18 -7.66 -30.23
C ARG A 531 30.16 -6.86 -29.43
N GLU A 532 28.97 -6.71 -29.97
CA GLU A 532 27.90 -5.91 -29.35
C GLU A 532 27.24 -6.67 -28.20
N LEU A 533 27.13 -6.03 -27.04
CA LEU A 533 26.57 -6.66 -25.85
C LEU A 533 25.03 -6.72 -25.85
N LYS A 534 24.36 -6.04 -26.78
CA LYS A 534 22.91 -6.16 -26.97
C LYS A 534 22.45 -7.59 -27.27
N GLU A 535 23.31 -8.43 -27.84
CA GLU A 535 22.99 -9.84 -28.14
C GLU A 535 23.05 -10.73 -26.89
N TYR A 536 23.61 -10.21 -25.80
CA TYR A 536 23.87 -10.94 -24.55
C TYR A 536 23.12 -10.34 -23.35
N ALA A 537 22.19 -9.41 -23.61
CA ALA A 537 21.34 -8.77 -22.61
C ALA A 537 19.86 -8.94 -22.97
N SER A 538 19.01 -9.24 -21.98
CA SER A 538 17.60 -9.58 -22.22
C SER A 538 16.72 -8.40 -22.65
N ASN A 539 17.23 -7.18 -22.56
CA ASN A 539 16.60 -5.96 -23.07
C ASN A 539 17.00 -5.63 -24.52
N PHE A 540 17.91 -6.41 -25.13
CA PHE A 540 18.54 -6.15 -26.42
C PHE A 540 19.19 -4.76 -26.56
N VAL A 541 19.83 -4.31 -25.48
CA VAL A 541 20.56 -3.04 -25.43
C VAL A 541 22.00 -3.26 -24.97
N GLY A 542 22.95 -2.59 -25.63
CA GLY A 542 24.37 -2.70 -25.30
C GLY A 542 25.30 -2.33 -26.45
N GLY A 543 26.30 -1.51 -26.17
CA GLY A 543 27.41 -1.20 -27.09
C GLY A 543 28.45 -2.32 -27.20
N PRO A 544 29.55 -2.10 -27.94
CA PRO A 544 30.59 -3.10 -28.16
C PRO A 544 31.51 -3.30 -26.95
N ALA A 545 31.81 -4.55 -26.61
CA ALA A 545 32.91 -4.91 -25.71
C ALA A 545 34.24 -4.86 -26.46
N ASP A 546 35.29 -4.35 -25.83
CA ASP A 546 36.65 -4.40 -26.39
C ASP A 546 37.07 -5.86 -26.64
N LEU A 547 37.06 -6.67 -25.58
CA LEU A 547 37.15 -8.13 -25.63
C LEU A 547 35.97 -8.75 -24.88
N LEU A 548 35.25 -9.66 -25.52
CA LEU A 548 34.22 -10.50 -24.91
C LEU A 548 34.73 -11.94 -24.89
N ILE A 549 34.78 -12.58 -23.73
CA ILE A 549 35.39 -13.89 -23.53
C ILE A 549 34.41 -14.84 -22.83
N PHE A 550 34.40 -16.10 -23.24
CA PHE A 550 33.54 -17.16 -22.70
C PHE A 550 34.39 -18.28 -22.08
N PRO A 551 34.81 -18.14 -20.81
CA PRO A 551 35.59 -19.17 -20.14
C PRO A 551 34.74 -20.42 -19.86
N LYS A 552 35.34 -21.59 -20.07
CA LYS A 552 34.74 -22.92 -19.91
C LYS A 552 35.20 -23.61 -18.62
N THR A 553 36.31 -23.19 -18.03
CA THR A 553 36.89 -23.78 -16.82
C THR A 553 37.21 -22.73 -15.75
N ILE A 554 37.37 -23.18 -14.50
CA ILE A 554 37.74 -22.32 -13.37
C ILE A 554 39.15 -21.77 -13.57
N GLU A 555 40.05 -22.59 -14.12
CA GLU A 555 41.45 -22.28 -14.39
C GLU A 555 41.58 -21.17 -15.44
N GLU A 556 40.77 -21.23 -16.51
CA GLU A 556 40.71 -20.16 -17.52
C GLU A 556 40.32 -18.83 -16.88
N VAL A 557 39.32 -18.81 -16.00
CA VAL A 557 38.90 -17.57 -15.31
C VAL A 557 40.04 -17.01 -14.46
N ALA A 558 40.71 -17.86 -13.67
CA ALA A 558 41.81 -17.43 -12.81
C ALA A 558 43.00 -16.86 -13.62
N LEU A 559 43.36 -17.51 -14.74
CA LEU A 559 44.39 -17.03 -15.65
C LEU A 559 44.02 -15.67 -16.26
N ILE A 560 42.78 -15.51 -16.73
CA ILE A 560 42.32 -14.24 -17.32
C ILE A 560 42.33 -13.11 -16.28
N VAL A 561 41.91 -13.38 -15.04
CA VAL A 561 41.96 -12.39 -13.94
C VAL A 561 43.40 -11.95 -13.67
N LYS A 562 44.32 -12.91 -13.59
CA LYS A 562 45.74 -12.63 -13.38
C LYS A 562 46.34 -11.85 -14.53
N TYR A 563 46.04 -12.22 -15.78
CA TYR A 563 46.45 -11.52 -16.98
C TYR A 563 45.93 -10.07 -16.99
N ALA A 564 44.62 -9.89 -16.71
CA ALA A 564 44.00 -8.57 -16.66
C ALA A 564 44.64 -7.68 -15.60
N LYS A 565 44.90 -8.21 -14.40
CA LYS A 565 45.60 -7.49 -13.35
C LYS A 565 47.01 -7.07 -13.73
N ASN A 566 47.83 -8.01 -14.23
CA ASN A 566 49.22 -7.75 -14.59
C ASN A 566 49.34 -6.67 -15.67
N ASN A 567 48.36 -6.61 -16.57
CA ASN A 567 48.30 -5.65 -17.67
C ASN A 567 47.42 -4.42 -17.38
N GLN A 568 46.91 -4.27 -16.16
CA GLN A 568 46.03 -3.16 -15.73
C GLN A 568 44.80 -2.98 -16.63
N ILE A 569 44.23 -4.09 -17.09
CA ILE A 569 43.05 -4.13 -17.96
C ILE A 569 41.81 -4.19 -17.07
N PRO A 570 40.84 -3.25 -17.21
CA PRO A 570 39.57 -3.35 -16.53
C PRO A 570 38.86 -4.65 -16.90
N LEU A 571 38.30 -5.34 -15.91
CA LEU A 571 37.58 -6.59 -16.09
C LEU A 571 36.14 -6.42 -15.61
N THR A 572 35.17 -6.83 -16.42
CA THR A 572 33.74 -6.84 -16.08
C THR A 572 33.17 -8.23 -16.27
N VAL A 573 32.41 -8.72 -15.29
CA VAL A 573 31.76 -10.05 -15.37
C VAL A 573 30.27 -9.88 -15.67
N ILE A 574 29.77 -10.67 -16.61
CA ILE A 574 28.36 -10.78 -16.94
C ILE A 574 27.92 -12.25 -16.97
N GLY A 575 26.64 -12.48 -16.69
CA GLY A 575 25.96 -13.76 -16.96
C GLY A 575 25.09 -13.66 -18.22
N LYS A 576 23.85 -14.13 -18.14
CA LYS A 576 22.83 -13.99 -19.20
C LYS A 576 22.33 -12.55 -19.45
N GLY A 577 22.90 -11.56 -18.79
CA GLY A 577 22.53 -10.15 -18.94
C GLY A 577 21.06 -9.82 -18.63
N SER A 578 20.44 -10.51 -17.67
CA SER A 578 19.02 -10.33 -17.34
C SER A 578 18.70 -9.16 -16.40
N ASN A 579 19.72 -8.58 -15.74
CA ASN A 579 19.59 -7.45 -14.82
C ASN A 579 20.66 -6.36 -15.06
N ILE A 580 21.11 -6.21 -16.32
CA ILE A 580 22.09 -5.20 -16.70
C ILE A 580 21.56 -4.28 -17.81
N LEU A 581 22.06 -3.06 -17.81
CA LEU A 581 21.91 -2.09 -18.89
C LEU A 581 23.30 -1.65 -19.33
N VAL A 582 23.78 -2.15 -20.47
CA VAL A 582 25.09 -1.78 -21.00
C VAL A 582 24.94 -0.53 -21.85
N ARG A 583 25.72 0.51 -21.56
CA ARG A 583 25.71 1.77 -22.31
C ARG A 583 26.11 1.60 -23.77
N ASP A 584 25.68 2.55 -24.61
CA ASP A 584 25.88 2.48 -26.06
C ASP A 584 27.35 2.57 -26.51
N GLY A 585 28.22 3.15 -25.67
CA GLY A 585 29.67 3.11 -25.89
C GLY A 585 30.30 1.77 -25.54
N GLY A 586 29.56 0.86 -24.87
CA GLY A 586 29.99 -0.49 -24.54
C GLY A 586 30.98 -0.57 -23.37
N ILE A 587 31.65 -1.71 -23.21
CA ILE A 587 32.55 -2.00 -22.08
C ILE A 587 34.00 -1.99 -22.56
N ARG A 588 34.85 -1.24 -21.84
CA ARG A 588 36.29 -1.17 -22.09
C ARG A 588 37.03 -2.30 -21.35
N GLY A 589 38.10 -2.81 -21.95
CA GLY A 589 38.88 -3.92 -21.38
C GLY A 589 38.26 -5.30 -21.64
N ILE A 590 38.33 -6.19 -20.64
CA ILE A 590 37.86 -7.58 -20.76
C ILE A 590 36.46 -7.71 -20.17
N THR A 591 35.53 -8.26 -20.96
CA THR A 591 34.21 -8.69 -20.51
C THR A 591 34.15 -10.20 -20.46
N LEU A 592 34.04 -10.77 -19.26
CA LEU A 592 33.86 -12.21 -19.06
C LEU A 592 32.36 -12.53 -19.05
N ASN A 593 31.93 -13.37 -19.99
CA ASN A 593 30.60 -13.95 -19.96
C ASN A 593 30.67 -15.39 -19.44
N MET A 594 30.17 -15.59 -18.22
CA MET A 594 30.34 -16.86 -17.51
C MET A 594 29.52 -18.01 -18.09
N THR A 595 28.61 -17.79 -19.06
CA THR A 595 27.63 -18.80 -19.51
C THR A 595 28.22 -20.08 -20.10
N ALA A 596 29.50 -20.09 -20.49
CA ALA A 596 30.19 -21.29 -20.96
C ALA A 596 30.67 -22.19 -19.80
N LEU A 597 30.91 -21.64 -18.60
CA LEU A 597 31.17 -22.38 -17.37
C LEU A 597 29.83 -22.81 -16.74
N ASN A 598 29.28 -23.96 -17.17
CA ASN A 598 27.87 -24.31 -16.96
C ASN A 598 27.56 -25.72 -16.44
N TYR A 599 28.51 -26.37 -15.76
CA TYR A 599 28.31 -27.69 -15.15
C TYR A 599 27.43 -27.66 -13.89
N ARG A 600 26.83 -28.81 -13.59
CA ARG A 600 25.99 -29.10 -12.40
C ARG A 600 26.30 -30.52 -11.91
N LYS A 601 26.33 -30.72 -10.59
CA LYS A 601 26.55 -32.03 -9.98
C LYS A 601 25.78 -32.14 -8.67
N ILE A 602 25.02 -33.22 -8.50
CA ILE A 602 24.39 -33.58 -7.21
C ILE A 602 25.28 -34.59 -6.49
N THR A 603 25.52 -34.39 -5.20
CA THR A 603 26.18 -35.37 -4.34
C THR A 603 25.44 -35.39 -3.00
N GLY A 604 24.68 -36.47 -2.75
CA GLY A 604 23.78 -36.56 -1.61
C GLY A 604 22.71 -35.46 -1.65
N ASN A 605 22.74 -34.57 -0.66
CA ASN A 605 21.82 -33.43 -0.51
C ASN A 605 22.48 -32.08 -0.83
N VAL A 606 23.55 -32.10 -1.63
CA VAL A 606 24.25 -30.88 -2.06
C VAL A 606 24.26 -30.82 -3.58
N LEU A 607 23.83 -29.67 -4.11
CA LEU A 607 24.02 -29.28 -5.51
C LEU A 607 25.29 -28.42 -5.60
N THR A 608 26.29 -28.93 -6.30
CA THR A 608 27.46 -28.15 -6.73
C THR A 608 27.21 -27.65 -8.15
N VAL A 609 27.25 -26.34 -8.34
CA VAL A 609 26.87 -25.71 -9.60
C VAL A 609 27.73 -24.50 -9.93
N SER A 610 28.16 -24.42 -11.17
CA SER A 610 28.97 -23.31 -11.68
C SER A 610 28.20 -21.99 -11.81
N ALA A 611 28.92 -20.87 -11.74
CA ALA A 611 28.36 -19.52 -11.78
C ALA A 611 27.65 -19.18 -13.11
N GLY A 612 28.02 -19.83 -14.21
CA GLY A 612 27.40 -19.65 -15.52
C GLY A 612 26.17 -20.49 -15.77
N ALA A 613 25.89 -21.50 -14.94
CA ALA A 613 24.73 -22.36 -15.10
C ALA A 613 23.43 -21.54 -15.04
N SER A 614 22.52 -21.78 -15.99
CA SER A 614 21.20 -21.15 -16.05
C SER A 614 20.37 -21.51 -14.82
N LEU A 615 19.71 -20.54 -14.16
CA LEU A 615 18.78 -20.83 -13.04
C LEU A 615 17.66 -21.78 -13.47
N ILE A 616 16.99 -21.45 -14.59
CA ILE A 616 15.86 -22.20 -15.13
C ILE A 616 16.26 -23.67 -15.38
N GLU A 617 17.31 -23.89 -16.17
CA GLU A 617 17.79 -25.25 -16.47
C GLU A 617 18.27 -25.99 -15.21
N THR A 618 18.77 -25.28 -14.21
CA THR A 618 19.17 -25.90 -12.94
C THR A 618 17.95 -26.33 -12.13
N SER A 619 16.85 -25.57 -12.18
CA SER A 619 15.56 -25.99 -11.61
C SER A 619 15.04 -27.28 -12.27
N TYR A 620 15.06 -27.35 -13.60
CA TYR A 620 14.67 -28.57 -14.32
C TYR A 620 15.62 -29.74 -14.06
N TYR A 621 16.93 -29.50 -13.97
CA TYR A 621 17.89 -30.51 -13.59
C TYR A 621 17.59 -31.11 -12.20
N LEU A 622 17.20 -30.29 -11.22
CA LEU A 622 16.77 -30.78 -9.91
C LEU A 622 15.47 -31.59 -9.98
N LEU A 623 14.50 -31.17 -10.81
CA LEU A 623 13.26 -31.91 -11.07
C LEU A 623 13.54 -33.30 -11.64
N GLU A 624 14.42 -33.41 -12.64
CA GLU A 624 14.82 -34.68 -13.27
C GLU A 624 15.46 -35.66 -12.27
N HIS A 625 16.09 -35.15 -11.22
CA HIS A 625 16.75 -35.94 -10.18
C HIS A 625 15.90 -36.08 -8.90
N LEU A 626 14.63 -35.65 -8.94
CA LEU A 626 13.71 -35.65 -7.79
C LEU A 626 14.30 -34.98 -6.54
N LYS A 627 14.95 -33.83 -6.72
CA LYS A 627 15.50 -33.02 -5.64
C LYS A 627 14.80 -31.67 -5.59
N CYS A 628 14.35 -31.23 -4.41
CA CYS A 628 13.69 -29.95 -4.24
C CYS A 628 14.67 -28.83 -3.82
N GLY A 629 14.30 -27.59 -4.15
CA GLY A 629 15.00 -26.38 -3.67
C GLY A 629 14.91 -25.16 -4.60
N LEU A 630 14.92 -25.35 -5.92
CA LEU A 630 14.95 -24.24 -6.91
C LEU A 630 13.65 -24.07 -7.72
N GLU A 631 12.55 -24.69 -7.31
CA GLU A 631 11.25 -24.59 -7.98
C GLU A 631 10.81 -23.14 -8.17
N TRP A 632 11.13 -22.27 -7.21
CA TRP A 632 10.84 -20.84 -7.24
C TRP A 632 11.61 -20.05 -8.33
N ALA A 633 12.64 -20.66 -8.93
CA ALA A 633 13.55 -20.06 -9.89
C ALA A 633 13.33 -20.52 -11.34
N ASP A 634 12.38 -21.41 -11.58
CA ASP A 634 12.05 -22.03 -12.87
C ASP A 634 11.69 -21.05 -13.99
N ASN A 635 11.34 -19.81 -13.64
CA ASN A 635 11.04 -18.73 -14.59
C ASN A 635 11.81 -17.43 -14.26
N ILE A 636 12.94 -17.53 -13.56
CA ILE A 636 13.84 -16.38 -13.31
C ILE A 636 14.99 -16.42 -14.33
N PRO A 637 15.03 -15.47 -15.30
CA PRO A 637 16.12 -15.43 -16.26
C PRO A 637 17.43 -15.03 -15.55
N GLY A 638 18.51 -15.78 -15.78
CA GLY A 638 19.82 -15.47 -15.21
C GLY A 638 20.72 -16.69 -15.09
N THR A 639 21.85 -16.51 -14.41
CA THR A 639 22.76 -17.60 -14.01
C THR A 639 22.83 -17.73 -12.49
N ILE A 640 23.33 -18.86 -11.98
CA ILE A 640 23.53 -19.09 -10.54
C ILE A 640 24.45 -18.03 -9.94
N GLY A 641 25.56 -17.68 -10.60
CA GLY A 641 26.46 -16.63 -10.12
C GLY A 641 25.76 -15.28 -9.98
N GLY A 642 24.92 -14.92 -10.96
CA GLY A 642 24.09 -13.72 -10.87
C GLY A 642 23.05 -13.78 -9.74
N ALA A 643 22.48 -14.96 -9.49
CA ALA A 643 21.55 -15.16 -8.39
C ALA A 643 22.21 -14.97 -7.03
N VAL A 644 23.37 -15.57 -6.81
CA VAL A 644 24.16 -15.42 -5.58
C VAL A 644 24.58 -13.97 -5.41
N TYR A 645 25.13 -13.34 -6.46
CA TYR A 645 25.53 -11.93 -6.43
C TYR A 645 24.38 -11.01 -6.01
N MET A 646 23.17 -11.24 -6.50
CA MET A 646 21.99 -10.39 -6.23
C MET A 646 21.13 -10.82 -5.04
N ASN A 647 21.44 -11.94 -4.38
CA ASN A 647 20.47 -12.67 -3.55
C ASN A 647 19.08 -12.77 -4.23
N ALA A 648 19.06 -13.36 -5.43
CA ALA A 648 17.84 -13.48 -6.22
C ALA A 648 16.80 -14.32 -5.48
N GLY A 649 15.53 -13.92 -5.60
CA GLY A 649 14.43 -14.59 -4.90
C GLY A 649 13.06 -14.01 -5.21
N THR A 650 12.02 -14.77 -4.94
CA THR A 650 10.61 -14.34 -4.99
C THR A 650 10.01 -14.44 -3.58
N VAL A 651 9.33 -15.55 -3.29
CA VAL A 651 8.85 -15.92 -1.94
C VAL A 651 10.00 -16.49 -1.10
N LYS A 652 10.93 -17.21 -1.75
CA LYS A 652 12.21 -17.70 -1.20
C LYS A 652 13.37 -17.06 -1.97
N ASP A 653 14.54 -16.97 -1.34
CA ASP A 653 15.78 -16.46 -1.95
C ASP A 653 16.90 -17.51 -1.92
N ILE A 654 17.93 -17.30 -2.75
CA ILE A 654 19.02 -18.26 -2.89
C ILE A 654 19.84 -18.44 -1.60
N ASN A 655 19.88 -17.42 -0.73
CA ASN A 655 20.52 -17.48 0.58
C ASN A 655 19.95 -18.61 1.46
N SER A 656 18.64 -18.90 1.34
CA SER A 656 18.01 -20.00 2.08
C SER A 656 18.66 -21.37 1.82
N MET A 657 19.32 -21.54 0.67
CA MET A 657 20.01 -22.77 0.27
C MET A 657 21.53 -22.64 0.26
N PHE A 658 22.07 -21.43 0.33
CA PHE A 658 23.51 -21.17 0.17
C PHE A 658 24.33 -21.84 1.28
N LEU A 659 25.34 -22.62 0.88
CA LEU A 659 26.33 -23.24 1.77
C LEU A 659 27.70 -22.57 1.65
N GLU A 660 28.22 -22.47 0.43
CA GLU A 660 29.52 -21.84 0.14
C GLU A 660 29.60 -21.41 -1.33
N ALA A 661 30.52 -20.48 -1.62
CA ALA A 661 30.91 -20.09 -2.96
C ALA A 661 32.43 -20.21 -3.13
N THR A 662 32.83 -20.80 -4.25
CA THR A 662 34.22 -20.70 -4.73
C THR A 662 34.32 -19.44 -5.58
N ILE A 663 35.29 -18.59 -5.25
CA ILE A 663 35.59 -17.35 -5.96
C ILE A 663 37.02 -17.36 -6.49
N VAL A 664 37.29 -16.48 -7.45
CA VAL A 664 38.64 -15.95 -7.68
C VAL A 664 38.66 -14.49 -7.20
N ASP A 665 39.70 -14.14 -6.45
CA ASP A 665 39.89 -12.79 -5.92
C ASP A 665 40.64 -11.87 -6.91
N GLU A 666 40.93 -10.64 -6.49
CA GLU A 666 41.66 -9.68 -7.30
C GLU A 666 43.09 -10.11 -7.64
N ASN A 667 43.66 -11.12 -6.99
CA ASN A 667 45.01 -11.63 -7.24
C ASN A 667 45.02 -12.80 -8.23
N GLY A 668 43.85 -13.28 -8.66
CA GLY A 668 43.74 -14.52 -9.41
C GLY A 668 43.82 -15.75 -8.51
N GLU A 669 43.68 -15.61 -7.19
CA GLU A 669 43.72 -16.71 -6.24
C GLU A 669 42.32 -17.28 -6.00
N ILE A 670 42.21 -18.61 -6.00
CA ILE A 670 40.95 -19.30 -5.74
C ILE A 670 40.73 -19.39 -4.23
N LYS A 671 39.57 -18.91 -3.77
CA LYS A 671 39.16 -18.94 -2.36
C LYS A 671 37.76 -19.55 -2.23
N VAL A 672 37.49 -20.17 -1.09
CA VAL A 672 36.16 -20.64 -0.71
C VAL A 672 35.64 -19.75 0.40
N LEU A 673 34.45 -19.18 0.19
CA LEU A 673 33.73 -18.41 1.19
C LEU A 673 32.53 -19.25 1.65
N ASN A 674 32.48 -19.54 2.95
CA ASN A 674 31.36 -20.25 3.54
C ASN A 674 30.18 -19.31 3.77
N LYS A 675 29.03 -19.86 4.17
CA LYS A 675 27.82 -19.09 4.47
C LYS A 675 28.07 -17.97 5.47
N GLU A 676 28.91 -18.21 6.48
CA GLU A 676 29.25 -17.25 7.52
C GLU A 676 30.11 -16.08 7.01
N ASP A 677 30.85 -16.31 5.92
CA ASP A 677 31.71 -15.31 5.29
C ASP A 677 30.94 -14.38 4.33
N VAL A 678 29.71 -14.75 3.96
CA VAL A 678 28.89 -14.03 2.98
C VAL A 678 27.66 -13.42 3.64
N GLN A 679 27.61 -12.09 3.68
CA GLN A 679 26.43 -11.38 4.17
C GLN A 679 25.36 -11.28 3.08
N PHE A 680 24.14 -11.70 3.40
CA PHE A 680 22.97 -11.56 2.54
C PHE A 680 21.91 -10.66 3.18
N SER A 681 21.26 -9.84 2.36
CA SER A 681 20.02 -9.15 2.72
C SER A 681 19.11 -9.00 1.49
N HIS A 682 18.00 -8.28 1.60
CA HIS A 682 17.05 -8.18 0.49
C HIS A 682 17.71 -7.52 -0.73
N ARG A 683 17.86 -8.29 -1.81
CA ARG A 683 18.52 -7.87 -3.08
C ARG A 683 19.97 -7.43 -2.92
N TYR A 684 20.68 -8.02 -1.96
CA TYR A 684 22.06 -7.66 -1.66
C TYR A 684 22.85 -8.88 -1.20
N SER A 685 24.12 -8.92 -1.60
CA SER A 685 25.15 -9.79 -1.04
C SER A 685 26.45 -9.01 -0.87
N SER A 686 27.33 -9.45 0.04
CA SER A 686 28.67 -8.85 0.22
C SER A 686 29.54 -8.87 -1.05
N PHE A 687 29.26 -9.74 -2.04
CA PHE A 687 29.92 -9.69 -3.36
C PHE A 687 29.68 -8.36 -4.11
N MET A 688 28.65 -7.60 -3.77
CA MET A 688 28.42 -6.28 -4.33
C MET A 688 29.43 -5.24 -3.84
N ASP A 689 29.96 -5.42 -2.64
CA ASP A 689 30.97 -4.53 -2.05
C ASP A 689 32.39 -4.92 -2.46
N HIS A 690 32.55 -6.16 -2.95
CA HIS A 690 33.79 -6.73 -3.49
C HIS A 690 33.63 -7.10 -4.98
N PRO A 691 33.47 -6.10 -5.87
CA PRO A 691 33.29 -6.35 -7.30
C PRO A 691 34.48 -7.07 -7.97
N GLU A 692 35.63 -7.08 -7.32
CA GLU A 692 36.83 -7.83 -7.70
C GLU A 692 36.73 -9.34 -7.45
N TRP A 693 35.79 -9.80 -6.62
CA TRP A 693 35.56 -11.21 -6.37
C TRP A 693 34.62 -11.79 -7.43
N ILE A 694 35.11 -12.74 -8.21
CA ILE A 694 34.34 -13.41 -9.26
C ILE A 694 33.88 -14.77 -8.75
N ILE A 695 32.56 -14.96 -8.66
CA ILE A 695 31.96 -16.24 -8.30
C ILE A 695 32.20 -17.24 -9.44
N LEU A 696 32.74 -18.41 -9.11
CA LEU A 696 33.06 -19.49 -10.05
C LEU A 696 32.10 -20.67 -9.88
N GLU A 697 31.83 -21.05 -8.63
CA GLU A 697 31.01 -22.19 -8.26
C GLU A 697 30.25 -21.87 -6.96
N THR A 698 29.10 -22.51 -6.76
CA THR A 698 28.31 -22.43 -5.54
C THR A 698 27.85 -23.83 -5.13
N LYS A 699 27.90 -24.11 -3.83
CA LYS A 699 27.23 -25.27 -3.25
C LYS A 699 25.92 -24.84 -2.58
N LEU A 700 24.85 -25.53 -2.94
CA LEU A 700 23.49 -25.27 -2.46
C LEU A 700 22.95 -26.52 -1.74
N GLN A 701 22.35 -26.31 -0.57
CA GLN A 701 21.60 -27.32 0.15
C GLN A 701 20.31 -27.62 -0.62
N ILE A 702 20.10 -28.90 -0.95
CA ILE A 702 18.88 -29.41 -1.57
C ILE A 702 18.27 -30.51 -0.69
N SER A 703 17.07 -30.97 -1.00
CA SER A 703 16.39 -32.04 -0.26
C SER A 703 15.71 -33.02 -1.21
N GLU A 704 15.27 -34.17 -0.72
CA GLU A 704 14.45 -35.08 -1.53
C GLU A 704 13.15 -34.38 -1.96
N GLY A 705 12.79 -34.54 -3.23
CA GLY A 705 11.64 -33.91 -3.84
C GLY A 705 10.46 -34.86 -3.95
N ASN A 706 9.25 -34.29 -3.91
CA ASN A 706 8.03 -34.97 -4.33
C ASN A 706 7.64 -34.42 -5.71
N LEU A 707 7.60 -35.29 -6.72
CA LEU A 707 7.39 -34.90 -8.11
C LEU A 707 6.13 -34.03 -8.31
N GLU A 708 5.01 -34.44 -7.72
CA GLU A 708 3.73 -33.74 -7.86
C GLU A 708 3.82 -32.32 -7.27
N ASN A 709 4.36 -32.18 -6.05
CA ASN A 709 4.53 -30.88 -5.42
C ASN A 709 5.47 -29.98 -6.22
N MET A 710 6.59 -30.51 -6.71
CA MET A 710 7.56 -29.75 -7.50
C MET A 710 6.95 -29.24 -8.81
N VAL A 711 6.23 -30.09 -9.53
CA VAL A 711 5.53 -29.70 -10.76
C VAL A 711 4.45 -28.67 -10.47
N ASN A 712 3.67 -28.84 -9.40
CA ASN A 712 2.64 -27.88 -9.00
C ASN A 712 3.24 -26.50 -8.66
N ASP A 713 4.36 -26.47 -7.93
CA ASP A 713 5.06 -25.23 -7.58
C ASP A 713 5.58 -24.53 -8.85
N MET A 714 6.23 -25.25 -9.76
CA MET A 714 6.77 -24.71 -11.02
C MET A 714 5.65 -24.21 -11.96
N VAL A 715 4.57 -24.98 -12.12
CA VAL A 715 3.43 -24.52 -12.94
C VAL A 715 2.80 -23.26 -12.34
N GLY A 716 2.62 -23.23 -11.02
CA GLY A 716 2.05 -22.07 -10.32
C GLY A 716 2.91 -20.81 -10.47
N THR A 717 4.24 -20.91 -10.38
CA THR A 717 5.14 -19.76 -10.56
C THR A 717 5.10 -19.23 -11.98
N VAL A 718 5.05 -20.11 -12.99
CA VAL A 718 4.90 -19.72 -14.40
C VAL A 718 3.60 -18.96 -14.63
N GLU A 719 2.45 -19.50 -14.22
CA GLU A 719 1.14 -18.87 -14.42
C GLU A 719 1.05 -17.47 -13.77
N ILE A 720 1.57 -17.32 -12.55
CA ILE A 720 1.63 -16.03 -11.86
C ILE A 720 2.49 -15.05 -12.67
N ARG A 721 3.66 -15.48 -13.13
CA ARG A 721 4.60 -14.61 -13.84
C ARG A 721 4.07 -14.20 -15.21
N GLU A 722 3.47 -15.12 -15.96
CA GLU A 722 2.80 -14.83 -17.23
C GLU A 722 1.64 -13.87 -17.07
N ARG A 723 0.85 -13.98 -15.99
CA ARG A 723 -0.24 -13.04 -15.72
C ARG A 723 0.29 -11.65 -15.34
N MET A 724 1.34 -11.59 -14.52
CA MET A 724 1.78 -10.34 -13.89
C MET A 724 2.84 -9.58 -14.69
N HIS A 725 3.73 -10.24 -15.43
CA HIS A 725 4.92 -9.60 -16.02
C HIS A 725 4.83 -9.49 -17.55
N PRO A 726 5.46 -8.48 -18.17
CA PRO A 726 5.48 -8.30 -19.63
C PRO A 726 6.55 -9.17 -20.30
N LEU A 727 6.32 -10.49 -20.31
CA LEU A 727 7.29 -11.47 -20.84
C LEU A 727 7.44 -11.44 -22.37
N THR A 728 6.50 -10.81 -23.09
CA THR A 728 6.49 -10.74 -24.56
C THR A 728 7.40 -9.66 -25.14
N HIS A 729 7.95 -8.77 -24.31
CA HIS A 729 8.83 -7.69 -24.75
C HIS A 729 10.19 -7.79 -24.04
N PRO A 730 11.29 -7.44 -24.72
CA PRO A 730 12.60 -7.40 -24.10
C PRO A 730 12.65 -6.40 -22.93
N ASN A 731 13.24 -6.82 -21.81
CA ASN A 731 13.38 -6.04 -20.59
C ASN A 731 14.49 -6.61 -19.69
N HIS A 732 14.84 -5.89 -18.62
CA HIS A 732 15.89 -6.28 -17.65
C HIS A 732 15.32 -6.66 -16.28
N GLY A 733 14.07 -7.11 -16.21
CA GLY A 733 13.37 -7.35 -14.95
C GLY A 733 12.79 -6.07 -14.32
N SER A 734 12.57 -6.11 -13.01
CA SER A 734 12.13 -4.95 -12.24
C SER A 734 13.21 -3.88 -12.30
N THR A 735 12.84 -2.67 -12.72
CA THR A 735 13.79 -1.56 -12.87
C THR A 735 14.23 -1.00 -11.50
N PHE A 736 13.41 -1.14 -10.46
CA PHE A 736 13.66 -0.57 -9.12
C PHE A 736 13.54 -1.64 -8.03
N THR A 737 14.37 -1.50 -6.99
CA THR A 737 14.49 -2.50 -5.91
C THR A 737 13.27 -2.55 -4.98
N TRP A 738 12.50 -1.46 -4.92
CA TRP A 738 11.37 -1.37 -4.00
C TRP A 738 10.11 -1.97 -4.60
N GLY A 739 9.54 -3.01 -3.97
CA GLY A 739 8.35 -3.70 -4.47
C GLY A 739 7.09 -2.85 -4.63
N ARG A 740 7.06 -1.62 -4.09
CA ARG A 740 5.98 -0.64 -4.30
C ARG A 740 6.27 0.39 -5.40
N ALA A 741 7.45 0.36 -6.02
CA ALA A 741 7.78 1.23 -7.15
C ALA A 741 6.76 1.17 -8.29
N PRO A 742 6.23 0.00 -8.73
CA PRO A 742 5.19 -0.04 -9.76
C PRO A 742 3.95 0.77 -9.39
N ARG A 743 3.54 0.71 -8.11
CA ARG A 743 2.39 1.45 -7.60
C ARG A 743 2.65 2.95 -7.63
N LEU A 744 3.83 3.41 -7.19
CA LEU A 744 4.17 4.83 -7.27
C LEU A 744 4.29 5.34 -8.71
N ILE A 745 4.88 4.55 -9.60
CA ILE A 745 4.96 4.88 -11.03
C ILE A 745 3.55 5.00 -11.62
N GLN A 746 2.64 4.11 -11.22
CA GLN A 746 1.24 4.16 -11.65
C GLN A 746 0.50 5.38 -11.09
N GLN A 747 0.64 5.66 -9.80
CA GLN A 747 0.01 6.79 -9.13
C GLN A 747 0.56 8.15 -9.62
N ALA A 748 1.84 8.20 -9.98
CA ALA A 748 2.44 9.37 -10.63
C ALA A 748 1.97 9.58 -12.08
N GLY A 749 1.08 8.72 -12.59
CA GLY A 749 0.54 8.81 -13.95
C GLY A 749 1.56 8.46 -15.04
N LEU A 750 2.60 7.69 -14.71
CA LEU A 750 3.74 7.46 -15.60
C LEU A 750 3.65 6.13 -16.37
N VAL A 751 2.58 5.35 -16.20
CA VAL A 751 2.34 4.14 -17.00
C VAL A 751 2.26 4.48 -18.47
N GLY A 752 2.96 3.72 -19.32
CA GLY A 752 3.00 3.99 -20.76
C GLY A 752 3.93 5.14 -21.16
N THR A 753 4.56 5.85 -20.21
CA THR A 753 5.56 6.89 -20.53
C THR A 753 6.67 6.30 -21.38
N ARG A 754 7.01 7.01 -22.45
CA ARG A 754 7.95 6.55 -23.47
C ARG A 754 9.04 7.59 -23.72
N ILE A 755 10.27 7.13 -23.82
CA ILE A 755 11.41 7.91 -24.33
C ILE A 755 12.11 7.04 -25.38
N GLY A 756 12.29 7.55 -26.59
CA GLY A 756 12.90 6.79 -27.70
C GLY A 756 12.24 5.41 -27.88
N GLY A 757 13.04 4.35 -27.85
CA GLY A 757 12.56 2.97 -28.00
C GLY A 757 12.07 2.27 -26.72
N VAL A 758 12.13 2.91 -25.55
CA VAL A 758 11.73 2.30 -24.26
C VAL A 758 10.41 2.87 -23.74
N LYS A 759 9.57 1.99 -23.16
CA LYS A 759 8.28 2.35 -22.57
C LYS A 759 8.12 1.74 -21.17
N VAL A 760 7.50 2.48 -20.25
CA VAL A 760 6.99 1.92 -18.98
C VAL A 760 5.85 0.95 -19.30
N SER A 761 5.97 -0.31 -18.90
CA SER A 761 4.96 -1.33 -19.23
C SER A 761 3.58 -1.01 -18.65
N GLU A 762 2.55 -1.14 -19.48
CA GLU A 762 1.14 -1.03 -19.07
C GLU A 762 0.67 -2.21 -18.22
N LYS A 763 1.29 -3.38 -18.42
CA LYS A 763 0.98 -4.60 -17.68
C LYS A 763 1.55 -4.58 -16.27
N HIS A 764 2.79 -4.10 -16.12
CA HIS A 764 3.44 -3.95 -14.83
C HIS A 764 4.40 -2.75 -14.81
N PRO A 765 4.02 -1.61 -14.21
CA PRO A 765 4.77 -0.36 -14.31
C PRO A 765 6.20 -0.36 -13.73
N GLY A 766 6.57 -1.41 -12.99
CA GLY A 766 7.96 -1.64 -12.57
C GLY A 766 8.90 -2.19 -13.66
N PHE A 767 8.39 -2.56 -14.84
CA PHE A 767 9.16 -3.10 -15.95
C PHE A 767 9.24 -2.10 -17.09
N PHE A 768 10.46 -1.82 -17.56
CA PHE A 768 10.70 -0.96 -18.71
C PHE A 768 11.00 -1.83 -19.92
N ILE A 769 10.12 -1.76 -20.93
CA ILE A 769 10.10 -2.65 -22.08
C ILE A 769 10.67 -1.95 -23.31
N ASN A 770 11.51 -2.67 -24.05
CA ASN A 770 12.01 -2.25 -25.36
C ASN A 770 10.90 -2.53 -26.38
N VAL A 771 10.30 -1.46 -26.92
CA VAL A 771 9.20 -1.55 -27.90
C VAL A 771 9.65 -1.23 -29.32
N GLU A 772 10.77 -0.52 -29.48
CA GLU A 772 11.24 -0.05 -30.79
C GLU A 772 12.74 0.25 -30.79
N GLN A 773 13.57 -0.80 -30.84
CA GLN A 773 15.04 -0.71 -30.94
C GLN A 773 15.68 0.31 -29.97
N ALA A 774 15.32 0.24 -28.68
CA ALA A 774 15.80 1.16 -27.66
C ALA A 774 17.33 1.21 -27.56
N SER A 775 17.86 2.40 -27.26
CA SER A 775 19.25 2.60 -26.84
C SER A 775 19.40 2.57 -25.32
N ALA A 776 20.63 2.47 -24.82
CA ALA A 776 20.88 2.55 -23.38
C ALA A 776 20.58 3.95 -22.84
N GLN A 777 20.87 4.96 -23.65
CA GLN A 777 20.53 6.34 -23.34
C GLN A 777 19.02 6.56 -23.18
N ASP A 778 18.18 5.89 -23.99
CA ASP A 778 16.72 5.96 -23.83
C ASP A 778 16.28 5.38 -22.48
N TYR A 779 16.83 4.22 -22.11
CA TYR A 779 16.58 3.57 -20.82
C TYR A 779 17.02 4.44 -19.64
N GLU A 780 18.25 4.97 -19.65
CA GLU A 780 18.73 5.85 -18.57
C GLU A 780 17.89 7.12 -18.47
N ALA A 781 17.56 7.76 -19.60
CA ALA A 781 16.70 8.93 -19.62
C ALA A 781 15.32 8.62 -19.02
N LEU A 782 14.71 7.49 -19.38
CA LEU A 782 13.43 7.10 -18.81
C LEU A 782 13.55 6.77 -17.31
N ILE A 783 14.58 6.03 -16.89
CA ILE A 783 14.84 5.73 -15.47
C ILE A 783 14.94 7.02 -14.66
N TYR A 784 15.78 7.97 -15.09
CA TYR A 784 15.95 9.23 -14.36
C TYR A 784 14.72 10.12 -14.42
N LEU A 785 13.98 10.15 -15.53
CA LEU A 785 12.68 10.83 -15.60
C LEU A 785 11.71 10.24 -14.57
N ILE A 786 11.60 8.91 -14.51
CA ILE A 786 10.69 8.23 -13.60
C ILE A 786 11.12 8.44 -12.14
N ILE A 787 12.41 8.35 -11.82
CA ILE A 787 12.92 8.68 -10.47
C ILE A 787 12.54 10.12 -10.11
N ALA A 788 12.80 11.08 -11.01
CA ALA A 788 12.51 12.48 -10.76
C ALA A 788 11.01 12.72 -10.56
N LYS A 789 10.17 12.17 -11.44
CA LYS A 789 8.71 12.34 -11.40
C LYS A 789 8.05 11.62 -10.22
N VAL A 790 8.52 10.43 -9.87
CA VAL A 790 8.05 9.72 -8.67
C VAL A 790 8.51 10.44 -7.41
N TYR A 791 9.74 10.97 -7.38
CA TYR A 791 10.21 11.78 -6.25
C TYR A 791 9.41 13.07 -6.12
N GLU A 792 9.13 13.76 -7.23
CA GLU A 792 8.26 14.94 -7.29
C GLU A 792 6.84 14.63 -6.79
N PHE A 793 6.28 13.49 -7.20
CA PHE A 793 4.93 13.05 -6.85
C PHE A 793 4.80 12.59 -5.38
N SER A 794 5.75 11.80 -4.88
CA SER A 794 5.59 11.02 -3.65
C SER A 794 6.62 11.34 -2.55
N GLY A 795 7.68 12.07 -2.88
CA GLY A 795 8.84 12.27 -2.00
C GLY A 795 9.76 11.04 -1.84
N PHE A 796 9.43 9.89 -2.44
CA PHE A 796 10.27 8.70 -2.42
C PHE A 796 11.25 8.69 -3.59
N LEU A 797 12.53 8.58 -3.27
CA LEU A 797 13.59 8.42 -4.28
C LEU A 797 13.73 6.93 -4.61
N LEU A 798 13.31 6.54 -5.82
CA LEU A 798 13.46 5.15 -6.27
C LEU A 798 14.93 4.84 -6.54
N LYS A 799 15.42 3.70 -6.02
CA LYS A 799 16.76 3.17 -6.30
C LYS A 799 16.68 2.14 -7.43
N PRO A 800 17.41 2.32 -8.55
CA PRO A 800 17.49 1.30 -9.60
C PRO A 800 18.00 -0.03 -9.06
N GLU A 801 17.37 -1.13 -9.49
CA GLU A 801 17.84 -2.50 -9.28
C GLU A 801 18.72 -2.97 -10.44
N VAL A 802 18.43 -2.48 -11.65
CA VAL A 802 19.23 -2.73 -12.84
C VAL A 802 20.62 -2.13 -12.70
N ARG A 803 21.65 -2.92 -13.04
CA ARG A 803 23.04 -2.45 -13.02
C ARG A 803 23.40 -1.79 -14.34
N ILE A 804 23.73 -0.50 -14.29
CA ILE A 804 24.18 0.27 -15.45
C ILE A 804 25.68 0.10 -15.61
N LEU A 805 26.13 -0.39 -16.76
CA LEU A 805 27.54 -0.74 -17.04
C LEU A 805 28.06 -0.03 -18.29
N GLY A 806 29.39 0.07 -18.38
CA GLY A 806 30.08 0.58 -19.57
C GLY A 806 30.13 2.10 -19.66
N ALA A 807 30.60 2.56 -20.82
CA ALA A 807 30.84 3.96 -21.13
C ALA A 807 29.74 4.54 -22.03
N ASN A 808 29.43 5.81 -21.85
CA ASN A 808 28.62 6.56 -22.80
C ASN A 808 29.36 6.73 -24.13
N MET A 809 28.63 7.04 -25.20
CA MET A 809 29.21 7.16 -26.54
C MET A 809 30.34 8.20 -26.63
N TRP A 810 30.23 9.29 -25.87
CA TRP A 810 31.25 10.35 -25.86
C TRP A 810 32.50 9.96 -25.07
N GLU A 811 32.37 9.22 -23.97
CA GLU A 811 33.50 8.68 -23.21
C GLU A 811 34.28 7.69 -24.06
N ALA A 812 33.57 6.77 -24.73
CA ALA A 812 34.16 5.84 -25.67
C ALA A 812 34.86 6.56 -26.83
N SER A 813 34.23 7.61 -27.38
CA SER A 813 34.83 8.43 -28.45
C SER A 813 36.13 9.10 -28.01
N LEU A 814 36.23 9.54 -26.75
CA LEU A 814 37.46 10.12 -26.21
C LEU A 814 38.56 9.07 -25.99
N THR A 815 38.21 7.84 -25.65
CA THR A 815 39.17 6.73 -25.50
C THR A 815 39.84 6.35 -26.82
N PHE A 816 39.14 6.48 -27.95
CA PHE A 816 39.61 6.07 -29.29
C PHE A 816 39.95 7.23 -30.23
N LYS A 817 39.94 8.47 -29.72
CA LYS A 817 40.58 9.62 -30.35
C LYS A 817 42.06 9.63 -30.03
#